data_AF-E3KZ74-F1
#
_entry.id   AF-E3KZ74-F1
#
_cell.length_a   1.000
_cell.length_b   1.000
_cell.length_c   1.000
_cell.angle_alpha   90.00
_cell.angle_beta   90.00
_cell.angle_gamma   90.00
#
_symmetry.space_group_name_H-M   'P 1'
#
loop_
_entity.id
_entity.type
_entity.pdbx_description
1 polymer ?
#
loop_
_entity_poly.entity_id
_entity_poly.type
_entity_poly.pdbx_seq_one_letter_code
_entity_poly.pdbx_strand_id
1 'polypeptide(L)'
;MDPPRFGEDAEWQLDEDFGSSDCQSGPEETAKVSIRLSRGKPKVNEERLDPESAGQNDKTFFLPTMNEETFIDHNCVMDPQGYPILPNGNTVYVRPPGANISNFGNVGFSKRTGTEYRSKGAWKLKRIYCLGVLSCDLPGCRWAGAPPTGRVVMSEWLEKNSHCRGARGTCLGTVVHIPCKQTLIRVDEHVATTWAVLRHRGIHDHPWPEAKKPDQLARDALKNVIASNPKAGAFALRIRKPNASQDSYESVLDIHPSLGNADRLRYYRKLMLKELNITPDNISGEVDDKFITDLFKWVKRGMLIISSSYLEGEEHFTFQSEWMQKRLLARNIDNQVYSTGLVSDVTYRFFRNGYLLSTSMYCEELARWVPIQLTWIRGLAEKYYERHFATLFRQFLRPDFTKAERDILVCNIVDFSAAQREGFVAAYWEVFGVCEKKVVLDKLQGCHEHYCAQVSRVKKNRHVVMADEESTFQTMCMDLIKKPVEGDPTHEEQIDALRRRFPKAKRWLDWWTMADVEAMLFPSRRPLLEDAPDGQDRPTKTTNAQESLHRLYYMLSEGKTSLMLGMVQLYSFIKVLEEDFDAVMRGVSIEYGSARKGIDDISKSLGWEKKRKRAPNPAKPAGDEKVRHASVNDGRPPDTTDGLLPELAKKKLGRPSGSVNIDRNPFSTYPSYRASTQRHLANRCWMAAALETLYALYSPLWHRGSSGKGTSLFTSLVKHFSARTTYELTQAGSIRGALTKAQTLLFTQAQNRSPRSFVEGEFASADLFIEMLLDPKANPNRALKGLFDLEEKRTLTCPSHPGETQNLTRVVHTINIRRAMFDENQIPHANVAQLLSKWTSTALQGVSGLTCKSCLAGRVIRHQEFVPVASDVEMSTSQVGSSNNFLYIESSTLGVPIGKAPPHLYFFLDVAPIVDEDEQQRFMATTDWPMSIFVSNQRYSLFARGYWNGSHYWCKVLKTVGGMVGVWLHNDLQNDGYARLVNVDPSKLSGPAPHTSWLMYSRCWTGPEKEYVNEMIDKIQKDYPHATGHPAFGGLSNLLESINTDKPISQLEKHPEVSINTAKPISQVDKHPEVQDEPVASPLPATIEFNPASSQGGP
;
A
#
# COMPACT_ATOMS: atom_id res chain seq x y z
N MET A 1 11.50 -8.64 37.33
CA MET A 1 10.89 -8.05 36.13
C MET A 1 11.28 -8.94 34.97
N ASP A 2 10.33 -9.71 34.45
CA ASP A 2 10.61 -10.74 33.45
C ASP A 2 10.13 -10.29 32.07
N PRO A 3 10.89 -10.55 30.99
CA PRO A 3 10.53 -10.12 29.66
C PRO A 3 9.39 -11.00 29.08
N PRO A 4 8.31 -10.40 28.53
CA PRO A 4 7.30 -11.17 27.80
C PRO A 4 7.90 -11.71 26.50
N ARG A 5 7.97 -13.05 26.41
CA ARG A 5 8.60 -13.78 25.30
C ARG A 5 7.90 -13.53 23.97
N PHE A 6 8.67 -13.10 22.96
CA PHE A 6 8.30 -13.34 21.56
C PHE A 6 8.81 -14.72 21.12
N GLY A 7 8.14 -15.34 20.14
CA GLY A 7 8.56 -16.61 19.58
C GLY A 7 9.83 -16.46 18.73
N GLU A 8 10.87 -17.22 19.06
CA GLU A 8 12.20 -17.14 18.45
C GLU A 8 12.25 -17.84 17.08
N ASP A 9 12.02 -17.08 16.00
CA ASP A 9 12.54 -17.44 14.68
C ASP A 9 14.04 -17.08 14.68
N ALA A 10 14.87 -18.04 15.11
CA ALA A 10 16.24 -17.82 15.61
C ALA A 10 17.11 -16.85 14.78
N GLU A 11 17.40 -15.69 15.36
CA GLU A 11 18.56 -14.88 14.99
C GLU A 11 19.84 -15.63 15.38
N TRP A 12 20.78 -15.74 14.44
CA TRP A 12 22.12 -16.22 14.74
C TRP A 12 22.97 -15.00 15.15
N GLN A 13 23.32 -14.94 16.43
CA GLN A 13 24.30 -13.98 16.92
C GLN A 13 25.66 -14.28 16.28
N LEU A 14 26.39 -13.21 15.96
CA LEU A 14 27.80 -13.24 15.60
C LEU A 14 28.58 -12.68 16.79
N ASP A 15 29.23 -13.57 17.53
CA ASP A 15 30.08 -13.20 18.65
C ASP A 15 31.52 -13.03 18.13
N GLU A 16 31.98 -11.78 17.99
CA GLU A 16 33.41 -11.44 17.84
C GLU A 16 33.77 -10.32 18.82
N ASP A 17 34.28 -10.70 19.99
CA ASP A 17 34.91 -9.78 20.95
C ASP A 17 36.30 -9.37 20.44
N PHE A 18 36.54 -8.06 20.35
CA PHE A 18 37.89 -7.49 20.34
C PHE A 18 37.93 -6.24 21.24
N GLY A 19 38.31 -6.44 22.50
CA GLY A 19 38.62 -5.35 23.42
C GLY A 19 40.01 -4.77 23.16
N SER A 20 40.18 -3.47 23.41
CA SER A 20 41.48 -2.81 23.51
C SER A 20 41.78 -2.44 24.97
N SER A 21 43.05 -2.58 25.34
CA SER A 21 43.66 -2.14 26.60
C SER A 21 43.23 -0.73 27.02
N ASP A 22 42.94 -0.52 28.31
CA ASP A 22 43.92 0.11 29.20
C ASP A 22 43.69 -0.18 30.68
N CYS A 23 44.68 0.16 31.51
CA CYS A 23 45.07 -0.60 32.69
C CYS A 23 44.71 0.05 34.04
N GLN A 24 44.51 -0.77 35.09
CA GLN A 24 45.37 -0.80 36.29
C GLN A 24 44.99 -1.92 37.28
N SER A 25 45.89 -2.20 38.23
CA SER A 25 46.02 -3.42 39.03
C SER A 25 45.15 -3.52 40.31
N GLY A 26 44.70 -4.72 40.65
CA GLY A 26 44.17 -5.12 41.97
C GLY A 26 44.10 -6.66 42.11
N PRO A 27 44.36 -7.27 43.28
CA PRO A 27 44.63 -8.71 43.40
C PRO A 27 43.40 -9.62 43.57
N GLU A 28 43.67 -10.93 43.54
CA GLU A 28 42.74 -12.07 43.55
C GLU A 28 42.02 -12.29 44.90
N GLU A 29 40.81 -12.87 44.86
CA GLU A 29 40.51 -14.07 45.66
C GLU A 29 39.35 -14.92 45.07
N THR A 30 39.15 -16.14 45.57
CA THR A 30 38.47 -17.22 44.82
C THR A 30 37.03 -17.53 45.22
N ALA A 31 36.17 -17.87 44.24
CA ALA A 31 34.87 -18.49 44.48
C ALA A 31 34.49 -19.53 43.39
N LYS A 32 33.82 -20.62 43.79
CA LYS A 32 33.55 -21.81 42.94
C LYS A 32 32.23 -21.70 42.18
N VAL A 33 32.21 -22.09 40.90
CA VAL A 33 30.97 -22.26 40.11
C VAL A 33 30.45 -23.70 40.23
N SER A 34 29.13 -23.87 40.33
CA SER A 34 28.48 -25.15 40.67
C SER A 34 28.07 -26.01 39.47
N ILE A 35 28.13 -27.33 39.66
CA ILE A 35 27.68 -28.33 38.67
C ILE A 35 26.15 -28.36 38.65
N ARG A 36 25.53 -28.20 37.47
CA ARG A 36 24.08 -28.47 37.29
C ARG A 36 23.82 -29.93 36.92
N LEU A 37 22.92 -30.55 37.70
CA LEU A 37 22.47 -31.93 37.52
C LEU A 37 21.46 -32.08 36.37
N SER A 38 21.33 -33.30 35.87
CA SER A 38 20.42 -33.69 34.79
C SER A 38 18.94 -33.61 35.20
N ARG A 39 18.04 -33.46 34.21
CA ARG A 39 16.58 -33.52 34.41
C ARG A 39 15.89 -34.36 33.33
N GLY A 40 15.18 -35.40 33.78
CA GLY A 40 14.01 -35.98 33.11
C GLY A 40 14.23 -36.88 31.89
N LYS A 41 13.89 -38.17 32.03
CA LYS A 41 13.47 -38.99 30.87
C LYS A 41 12.07 -38.53 30.40
N PRO A 42 11.81 -38.41 29.08
CA PRO A 42 10.44 -38.43 28.56
C PRO A 42 9.76 -39.78 28.85
N LYS A 43 8.43 -39.78 28.98
CA LYS A 43 7.64 -41.02 29.06
C LYS A 43 7.54 -41.69 27.68
N VAL A 44 7.30 -43.00 27.70
CA VAL A 44 6.83 -43.77 26.54
C VAL A 44 5.35 -43.46 26.32
N ASN A 45 4.96 -43.24 25.06
CA ASN A 45 3.61 -43.50 24.57
C ASN A 45 3.69 -44.66 23.58
N GLU A 46 2.75 -45.58 23.66
CA GLU A 46 2.66 -46.74 22.76
C GLU A 46 1.76 -46.40 21.57
N GLU A 47 2.36 -46.29 20.38
CA GLU A 47 1.66 -46.50 19.12
C GLU A 47 2.43 -47.57 18.33
N ARG A 48 1.71 -48.31 17.46
CA ARG A 48 2.08 -49.65 17.02
C ARG A 48 3.49 -49.78 16.44
N LEU A 49 4.18 -50.84 16.89
CA LEU A 49 5.30 -51.44 16.18
C LEU A 49 4.78 -52.24 14.98
N ASP A 50 5.14 -51.85 13.77
CA ASP A 50 5.26 -52.79 12.64
C ASP A 50 6.67 -53.42 12.72
N PRO A 51 6.80 -54.75 12.89
CA PRO A 51 8.08 -55.35 13.25
C PRO A 51 8.80 -56.00 12.06
N GLU A 52 9.74 -55.31 11.41
CA GLU A 52 10.73 -56.01 10.56
C GLU A 52 12.08 -55.30 10.39
N SER A 53 13.14 -56.10 10.20
CA SER A 53 14.54 -55.69 9.95
C SER A 53 15.24 -54.82 11.02
N ALA A 54 15.46 -55.40 12.21
CA ALA A 54 16.47 -54.88 13.14
C ALA A 54 17.91 -55.17 12.62
N GLY A 55 18.48 -54.22 11.85
CA GLY A 55 19.91 -54.19 11.55
C GLY A 55 20.73 -53.65 12.73
N GLN A 56 21.93 -54.18 12.97
CA GLN A 56 22.74 -53.86 14.16
C GLN A 56 23.11 -52.37 14.24
N ASN A 57 22.92 -51.76 15.41
CA ASN A 57 23.31 -50.37 15.71
C ASN A 57 24.83 -50.25 15.97
N ASP A 58 25.63 -50.46 14.93
CA ASP A 58 27.05 -50.15 14.99
C ASP A 58 27.28 -48.66 15.24
N LYS A 59 28.13 -48.36 16.23
CA LYS A 59 28.50 -46.98 16.61
C LYS A 59 29.47 -46.39 15.58
N THR A 60 28.97 -46.11 14.39
CA THR A 60 29.74 -45.72 13.19
C THR A 60 30.63 -44.49 13.32
N PHE A 61 30.40 -43.61 14.31
CA PHE A 61 31.31 -42.51 14.65
C PHE A 61 31.62 -42.50 16.17
N PHE A 62 32.89 -42.71 16.53
CA PHE A 62 33.40 -42.55 17.91
C PHE A 62 33.82 -41.09 18.18
N LEU A 63 34.14 -40.73 19.42
CA LEU A 63 34.73 -39.39 19.69
C LEU A 63 36.08 -39.28 18.94
N PRO A 64 36.46 -38.09 18.43
CA PRO A 64 37.70 -37.95 17.68
C PRO A 64 38.94 -38.21 18.54
N THR A 65 40.04 -38.60 17.90
CA THR A 65 41.37 -38.70 18.54
C THR A 65 42.17 -37.41 18.43
N MET A 66 41.71 -36.45 17.62
CA MET A 66 42.42 -35.24 17.17
C MET A 66 43.58 -35.52 16.20
N ASN A 67 43.76 -36.77 15.79
CA ASN A 67 44.71 -37.22 14.77
C ASN A 67 44.02 -37.52 13.43
N GLU A 68 42.74 -37.14 13.27
CA GLU A 68 42.04 -37.24 11.99
C GLU A 68 42.63 -36.31 10.92
N GLU A 69 42.59 -36.76 9.67
CA GLU A 69 43.00 -36.00 8.47
C GLU A 69 41.79 -35.65 7.59
N THR A 70 41.94 -34.68 6.68
CA THR A 70 40.91 -34.31 5.71
C THR A 70 40.93 -35.23 4.48
N PHE A 71 39.80 -35.84 4.18
CA PHE A 71 39.56 -36.72 3.03
C PHE A 71 38.24 -36.33 2.35
N ILE A 72 38.30 -35.78 1.14
CA ILE A 72 37.10 -35.46 0.36
C ILE A 72 36.76 -36.61 -0.58
N ASP A 73 35.55 -37.16 -0.44
CA ASP A 73 35.06 -38.25 -1.27
C ASP A 73 34.35 -37.73 -2.55
N HIS A 74 34.08 -38.62 -3.51
CA HIS A 74 33.50 -38.23 -4.79
C HIS A 74 32.04 -37.72 -4.65
N ASN A 75 31.62 -36.90 -5.63
CA ASN A 75 30.31 -36.24 -5.68
C ASN A 75 30.03 -35.26 -4.52
N CYS A 76 31.07 -34.73 -3.86
CA CYS A 76 30.96 -33.54 -3.03
C CYS A 76 30.89 -32.27 -3.88
N VAL A 77 30.19 -31.24 -3.39
CA VAL A 77 30.34 -29.86 -3.87
C VAL A 77 31.09 -29.06 -2.81
N MET A 78 32.19 -28.45 -3.23
CA MET A 78 33.06 -27.61 -2.41
C MET A 78 32.67 -26.14 -2.57
N ASP A 79 32.87 -25.33 -1.52
CA ASP A 79 32.82 -23.88 -1.63
C ASP A 79 34.22 -23.28 -1.97
N PRO A 80 34.34 -21.96 -2.22
CA PRO A 80 35.63 -21.33 -2.56
C PRO A 80 36.71 -21.38 -1.47
N GLN A 81 36.39 -21.76 -0.23
CA GLN A 81 37.39 -22.02 0.83
C GLN A 81 37.87 -23.50 0.82
N GLY A 82 37.38 -24.32 -0.11
CA GLY A 82 37.65 -25.75 -0.13
C GLY A 82 36.93 -26.52 0.99
N TYR A 83 35.85 -25.96 1.54
CA TYR A 83 35.01 -26.63 2.52
C TYR A 83 33.87 -27.41 1.81
N PRO A 84 33.58 -28.68 2.17
CA PRO A 84 32.53 -29.46 1.54
C PRO A 84 31.14 -28.98 1.99
N ILE A 85 30.57 -28.02 1.25
CA ILE A 85 29.26 -27.43 1.54
C ILE A 85 28.09 -28.38 1.17
N LEU A 86 28.28 -29.28 0.21
CA LEU A 86 27.43 -30.45 -0.01
C LEU A 86 28.31 -31.70 0.10
N PRO A 87 28.59 -32.20 1.32
CA PRO A 87 29.38 -33.40 1.53
C PRO A 87 28.63 -34.64 1.05
N ASN A 88 29.37 -35.65 0.61
CA ASN A 88 28.85 -36.91 0.08
C ASN A 88 29.84 -38.05 0.38
N GLY A 89 29.48 -39.30 0.07
CA GLY A 89 30.35 -40.47 0.28
C GLY A 89 30.77 -40.66 1.74
N ASN A 90 32.06 -40.88 1.99
CA ASN A 90 32.68 -41.04 3.32
C ASN A 90 33.57 -39.84 3.70
N THR A 91 33.18 -38.63 3.27
CA THR A 91 33.97 -37.41 3.44
C THR A 91 34.27 -37.06 4.90
N VAL A 92 35.53 -36.76 5.19
CA VAL A 92 36.05 -36.24 6.46
C VAL A 92 36.72 -34.88 6.22
N TYR A 93 36.44 -33.89 7.06
CA TYR A 93 37.03 -32.56 6.91
C TYR A 93 37.38 -31.94 8.27
N VAL A 94 38.67 -31.66 8.48
CA VAL A 94 39.24 -31.22 9.75
C VAL A 94 39.54 -29.73 9.72
N ARG A 95 39.07 -29.01 10.74
CA ARG A 95 39.47 -27.63 11.08
C ARG A 95 40.50 -27.69 12.21
N PRO A 96 41.80 -27.48 11.93
CA PRO A 96 42.81 -27.36 12.99
C PRO A 96 42.61 -26.08 13.82
N PRO A 97 43.25 -25.94 14.99
CA PRO A 97 43.10 -24.77 15.86
C PRO A 97 43.43 -23.47 15.13
N GLY A 98 42.60 -22.45 15.30
CA GLY A 98 42.80 -21.13 14.67
C GLY A 98 42.52 -21.04 13.17
N ALA A 99 42.19 -22.13 12.47
CA ALA A 99 41.81 -22.08 11.06
C ALA A 99 40.39 -21.49 10.89
N ASN A 100 40.30 -20.27 10.35
CA ASN A 100 39.02 -19.62 10.08
C ASN A 100 38.40 -20.16 8.77
N ILE A 101 37.28 -20.88 8.90
CA ILE A 101 36.57 -21.53 7.80
C ILE A 101 35.08 -21.17 7.95
N SER A 102 34.64 -20.21 7.15
CA SER A 102 33.41 -19.42 7.40
C SER A 102 32.12 -20.23 7.33
N ASN A 103 32.13 -21.34 6.59
CA ASN A 103 31.01 -22.27 6.46
C ASN A 103 31.14 -23.53 7.33
N PHE A 104 32.15 -23.63 8.21
CA PHE A 104 32.43 -24.88 8.94
C PHE A 104 31.25 -25.38 9.79
N GLY A 105 30.92 -26.66 9.62
CA GLY A 105 29.78 -27.30 10.27
C GLY A 105 28.41 -26.87 9.75
N ASN A 106 28.35 -26.11 8.64
CA ASN A 106 27.14 -25.88 7.85
C ASN A 106 27.17 -26.74 6.57
N VAL A 107 26.02 -26.83 5.89
CA VAL A 107 25.81 -27.59 4.64
C VAL A 107 24.66 -26.94 3.87
N GLY A 108 24.68 -26.99 2.54
CA GLY A 108 23.78 -26.24 1.66
C GLY A 108 22.35 -26.79 1.53
N PHE A 109 22.08 -28.02 1.96
CA PHE A 109 20.78 -28.69 1.81
C PHE A 109 19.83 -28.54 3.02
N SER A 110 18.57 -28.94 2.82
CA SER A 110 17.51 -28.92 3.83
C SER A 110 17.76 -29.96 4.92
N LYS A 111 17.82 -29.54 6.18
CA LYS A 111 18.33 -30.36 7.29
C LYS A 111 17.62 -30.13 8.62
N ARG A 112 17.73 -31.10 9.52
CA ARG A 112 17.56 -30.93 10.98
C ARG A 112 18.93 -31.12 11.66
N THR A 113 19.15 -30.41 12.76
CA THR A 113 20.40 -30.52 13.54
C THR A 113 20.10 -30.84 14.99
N GLY A 114 20.86 -31.75 15.59
CA GLY A 114 20.81 -32.05 17.02
C GLY A 114 22.19 -31.86 17.64
N THR A 115 22.27 -31.14 18.76
CA THR A 115 23.51 -30.89 19.48
C THR A 115 23.53 -31.67 20.80
N GLU A 116 24.61 -32.38 21.08
CA GLU A 116 24.87 -33.05 22.35
C GLU A 116 26.27 -32.68 22.87
N TYR A 117 26.43 -32.58 24.19
CA TYR A 117 27.74 -32.39 24.82
C TYR A 117 28.21 -33.71 25.46
N ARG A 118 29.50 -34.02 25.34
CA ARG A 118 30.12 -35.24 25.90
C ARG A 118 31.40 -34.93 26.67
N SER A 119 31.91 -35.93 27.39
CA SER A 119 33.15 -35.85 28.17
C SER A 119 33.18 -34.64 29.12
N LYS A 120 32.16 -34.54 29.98
CA LYS A 120 31.94 -33.42 30.94
C LYS A 120 31.86 -32.02 30.29
N GLY A 121 31.61 -31.92 28.98
CA GLY A 121 31.48 -30.66 28.25
C GLY A 121 32.66 -30.35 27.31
N ALA A 122 33.76 -31.12 27.38
CA ALA A 122 34.94 -30.90 26.53
C ALA A 122 34.64 -31.07 25.02
N TRP A 123 33.65 -31.88 24.66
CA TRP A 123 33.23 -32.10 23.27
C TRP A 123 31.79 -31.65 23.04
N LYS A 124 31.59 -30.89 21.96
CA LYS A 124 30.31 -30.42 21.43
C LYS A 124 30.06 -31.10 20.09
N LEU A 125 29.02 -31.93 20.01
CA LEU A 125 28.73 -32.78 18.85
C LEU A 125 27.45 -32.30 18.18
N LYS A 126 27.53 -31.87 16.91
CA LYS A 126 26.42 -31.42 16.08
C LYS A 126 26.12 -32.48 15.02
N ARG A 127 25.07 -33.28 15.23
CA ARG A 127 24.55 -34.21 14.22
C ARG A 127 23.72 -33.45 13.20
N ILE A 128 23.88 -33.76 11.92
CA ILE A 128 23.14 -33.14 10.82
C ILE A 128 22.40 -34.25 10.06
N TYR A 129 21.08 -34.10 9.93
CA TYR A 129 20.21 -35.04 9.23
C TYR A 129 19.63 -34.35 8.00
N CYS A 130 19.91 -34.87 6.81
CA CYS A 130 19.27 -34.38 5.60
C CYS A 130 17.78 -34.73 5.59
N LEU A 131 16.95 -33.85 5.01
CA LEU A 131 15.52 -34.07 4.84
C LEU A 131 15.16 -34.54 3.43
N GLY A 132 16.13 -34.65 2.52
CA GLY A 132 15.89 -34.90 1.11
C GLY A 132 15.24 -33.71 0.39
N VAL A 133 14.39 -33.99 -0.60
CA VAL A 133 13.84 -33.00 -1.53
C VAL A 133 12.36 -33.24 -1.82
N LEU A 134 11.62 -32.17 -2.13
CA LEU A 134 10.30 -32.24 -2.74
C LEU A 134 10.48 -32.19 -4.27
N SER A 135 10.05 -33.21 -4.99
CA SER A 135 10.11 -33.27 -6.45
C SER A 135 8.71 -33.17 -7.05
N CYS A 136 8.63 -32.87 -8.35
CA CYS A 136 7.47 -33.26 -9.15
C CYS A 136 7.56 -34.76 -9.49
N ASP A 137 6.40 -35.38 -9.74
CA ASP A 137 6.24 -36.69 -10.38
C ASP A 137 6.52 -36.68 -11.91
N LEU A 138 6.12 -35.62 -12.62
CA LEU A 138 6.28 -35.49 -14.07
C LEU A 138 7.75 -35.35 -14.49
N PRO A 139 8.30 -36.24 -15.34
CA PRO A 139 9.74 -36.29 -15.64
C PRO A 139 10.28 -35.09 -16.43
N GLY A 140 9.41 -34.26 -17.03
CA GLY A 140 9.80 -33.00 -17.66
C GLY A 140 9.94 -31.82 -16.70
N CYS A 141 9.48 -31.93 -15.45
CA CYS A 141 9.41 -30.81 -14.51
C CYS A 141 10.66 -30.71 -13.62
N ARG A 142 11.48 -29.66 -13.82
CA ARG A 142 12.74 -29.45 -13.09
C ARG A 142 12.57 -28.81 -11.70
N TRP A 143 11.41 -28.97 -11.06
CA TRP A 143 11.12 -28.31 -9.78
C TRP A 143 11.63 -29.14 -8.59
N ALA A 144 12.55 -28.55 -7.81
CA ALA A 144 13.18 -29.16 -6.63
C ALA A 144 12.98 -28.29 -5.38
N GLY A 145 11.95 -28.59 -4.59
CA GLY A 145 11.57 -27.83 -3.39
C GLY A 145 12.27 -28.28 -2.11
N ALA A 146 12.69 -27.33 -1.27
CA ALA A 146 13.18 -27.59 0.09
C ALA A 146 12.04 -28.02 1.04
N PRO A 147 12.08 -29.24 1.65
CA PRO A 147 11.09 -29.72 2.62
C PRO A 147 10.98 -28.86 3.88
N PRO A 148 9.84 -28.88 4.61
CA PRO A 148 9.70 -28.19 5.90
C PRO A 148 10.65 -28.77 6.97
N THR A 149 11.39 -27.89 7.65
CA THR A 149 12.40 -28.27 8.65
C THR A 149 11.85 -28.53 10.06
N GLY A 150 10.76 -27.84 10.44
CA GLY A 150 10.10 -27.99 11.74
C GLY A 150 9.45 -29.36 11.97
N ARG A 151 8.83 -29.57 13.14
CA ARG A 151 8.03 -30.78 13.42
C ARG A 151 6.72 -30.72 12.64
N VAL A 152 6.68 -31.37 11.49
CA VAL A 152 5.53 -31.44 10.58
C VAL A 152 5.36 -32.89 10.12
N VAL A 153 4.12 -33.38 10.09
CA VAL A 153 3.75 -34.67 9.49
C VAL A 153 3.73 -34.49 7.97
N MET A 154 4.55 -35.24 7.24
CA MET A 154 4.77 -34.94 5.82
C MET A 154 3.56 -35.27 4.95
N SER A 155 2.79 -36.32 5.25
CA SER A 155 1.54 -36.66 4.53
C SER A 155 0.53 -35.51 4.59
N GLU A 156 0.18 -35.05 5.78
CA GLU A 156 -0.69 -33.87 5.97
C GLU A 156 -0.18 -32.62 5.24
N TRP A 157 1.14 -32.43 5.20
CA TRP A 157 1.73 -31.29 4.51
C TRP A 157 1.60 -31.40 3.00
N LEU A 158 1.82 -32.60 2.45
CA LEU A 158 1.66 -32.92 1.03
C LEU A 158 0.20 -32.85 0.59
N GLU A 159 -0.76 -33.34 1.37
CA GLU A 159 -2.20 -33.16 1.12
C GLU A 159 -2.55 -31.67 0.92
N LYS A 160 -1.99 -30.80 1.78
CA LYS A 160 -2.20 -29.35 1.78
C LYS A 160 -1.31 -28.59 0.76
N ASN A 161 -0.35 -29.26 0.10
CA ASN A 161 0.62 -28.66 -0.84
C ASN A 161 0.89 -29.55 -2.07
N SER A 162 -0.10 -30.33 -2.50
CA SER A 162 0.07 -31.40 -3.50
C SER A 162 0.39 -30.92 -4.91
N HIS A 163 0.08 -29.66 -5.24
CA HIS A 163 0.20 -29.12 -6.58
C HIS A 163 1.62 -28.61 -6.85
N CYS A 164 2.24 -29.05 -7.96
CA CYS A 164 3.59 -28.63 -8.33
C CYS A 164 3.67 -27.12 -8.60
N ARG A 165 4.76 -26.49 -8.13
CA ARG A 165 4.99 -25.04 -8.28
C ARG A 165 5.82 -24.67 -9.51
N GLY A 166 6.30 -25.66 -10.27
CA GLY A 166 6.91 -25.47 -11.58
C GLY A 166 5.95 -24.79 -12.57
N ALA A 167 6.49 -24.16 -13.62
CA ALA A 167 5.71 -23.42 -14.63
C ALA A 167 4.66 -22.47 -13.99
N ARG A 168 5.08 -21.65 -13.01
CA ARG A 168 4.20 -20.69 -12.30
C ARG A 168 2.97 -21.32 -11.59
N GLY A 169 2.95 -22.64 -11.39
CA GLY A 169 1.81 -23.37 -10.82
C GLY A 169 0.79 -23.87 -11.84
N THR A 170 1.10 -23.87 -13.14
CA THR A 170 0.29 -24.55 -14.17
C THR A 170 0.75 -25.98 -14.48
N CYS A 171 1.83 -26.44 -13.83
CA CYS A 171 2.28 -27.82 -13.93
C CYS A 171 1.23 -28.76 -13.31
N LEU A 172 0.70 -29.68 -14.12
CA LEU A 172 -0.33 -30.66 -13.71
C LEU A 172 0.19 -31.77 -12.77
N GLY A 173 1.49 -31.77 -12.48
CA GLY A 173 2.14 -32.82 -11.68
C GLY A 173 1.96 -32.63 -10.17
N THR A 174 2.04 -33.75 -9.46
CA THR A 174 1.96 -33.86 -8.00
C THR A 174 3.33 -33.64 -7.35
N VAL A 175 3.34 -33.01 -6.19
CA VAL A 175 4.50 -32.91 -5.31
C VAL A 175 4.69 -34.21 -4.54
N VAL A 176 5.86 -34.83 -4.68
CA VAL A 176 6.28 -36.01 -3.92
C VAL A 176 7.48 -35.67 -3.02
N HIS A 177 7.54 -36.25 -1.83
CA HIS A 177 8.71 -36.14 -0.95
C HIS A 177 9.65 -37.33 -1.15
N ILE A 178 10.91 -37.05 -1.48
CA ILE A 178 11.99 -38.04 -1.59
C ILE A 178 12.86 -37.93 -0.31
N PRO A 179 12.72 -38.83 0.67
CA PRO A 179 13.36 -38.70 1.97
C PRO A 179 14.80 -39.26 1.99
N CYS A 180 15.78 -38.43 2.33
CA CYS A 180 17.16 -38.88 2.52
C CYS A 180 17.35 -39.60 3.87
N LYS A 181 17.37 -40.95 3.86
CA LYS A 181 17.52 -41.77 5.08
C LYS A 181 18.91 -42.43 5.24
N GLN A 182 19.71 -42.51 4.17
CA GLN A 182 20.94 -43.32 4.12
C GLN A 182 22.22 -42.56 4.49
N THR A 183 22.13 -41.29 4.90
CA THR A 183 23.26 -40.39 5.15
C THR A 183 23.41 -40.06 6.64
N LEU A 184 24.59 -40.30 7.20
CA LEU A 184 24.97 -39.94 8.57
C LEU A 184 26.03 -38.83 8.54
N ILE A 185 25.77 -37.73 9.26
CA ILE A 185 26.66 -36.57 9.29
C ILE A 185 26.82 -36.09 10.72
N ARG A 186 28.07 -35.91 11.15
CA ARG A 186 28.39 -35.36 12.47
C ARG A 186 29.56 -34.40 12.40
N VAL A 187 29.45 -33.30 13.13
CA VAL A 187 30.56 -32.39 13.42
C VAL A 187 30.90 -32.57 14.90
N ASP A 188 32.16 -32.84 15.20
CA ASP A 188 32.70 -32.95 16.55
C ASP A 188 33.65 -31.77 16.80
N GLU A 189 33.35 -30.93 17.79
CA GLU A 189 34.13 -29.72 18.13
C GLU A 189 34.69 -29.84 19.55
N HIS A 190 36.00 -29.71 19.70
CA HIS A 190 36.68 -29.71 21.00
C HIS A 190 36.73 -28.29 21.57
N VAL A 191 36.00 -28.08 22.67
CA VAL A 191 35.68 -26.74 23.18
C VAL A 191 36.93 -25.98 23.63
N ALA A 192 37.93 -26.66 24.19
CA ALA A 192 39.11 -26.02 24.76
C ALA A 192 40.20 -25.65 23.72
N THR A 193 40.17 -26.20 22.50
CA THR A 193 41.21 -25.95 21.48
C THR A 193 40.65 -25.45 20.15
N THR A 194 39.33 -25.33 20.00
CA THR A 194 38.62 -25.03 18.72
C THR A 194 38.85 -26.04 17.59
N TRP A 195 39.69 -27.06 17.77
CA TRP A 195 39.85 -28.17 16.83
C TRP A 195 38.50 -28.84 16.58
N ALA A 196 38.16 -29.10 15.32
CA ALA A 196 36.91 -29.77 14.99
C ALA A 196 37.01 -30.62 13.72
N VAL A 197 36.17 -31.65 13.62
CA VAL A 197 36.05 -32.50 12.43
C VAL A 197 34.60 -32.68 12.01
N LEU A 198 34.31 -32.49 10.72
CA LEU A 198 33.09 -32.95 10.06
C LEU A 198 33.34 -34.36 9.49
N ARG A 199 32.39 -35.27 9.71
CA ARG A 199 32.37 -36.61 9.11
C ARG A 199 31.01 -36.88 8.46
N HIS A 200 31.05 -37.35 7.22
CA HIS A 200 29.92 -37.81 6.42
C HIS A 200 30.07 -39.31 6.14
N ARG A 201 28.96 -40.04 6.07
CA ARG A 201 28.89 -41.42 5.57
C ARG A 201 27.56 -41.66 4.86
N GLY A 202 27.58 -42.20 3.65
CA GLY A 202 26.40 -42.53 2.84
C GLY A 202 26.37 -41.80 1.51
N ILE A 203 25.27 -41.90 0.76
CA ILE A 203 25.12 -41.25 -0.55
C ILE A 203 23.83 -40.42 -0.58
N HIS A 204 23.94 -39.19 -1.09
CA HIS A 204 22.81 -38.32 -1.39
C HIS A 204 22.19 -38.64 -2.76
N ASP A 205 21.38 -39.70 -2.81
CA ASP A 205 20.61 -40.07 -4.01
C ASP A 205 19.30 -39.27 -4.12
N HIS A 206 19.44 -37.96 -4.36
CA HIS A 206 18.32 -37.07 -4.69
C HIS A 206 18.81 -35.74 -5.29
N PRO A 207 18.00 -35.05 -6.12
CA PRO A 207 18.26 -33.67 -6.52
C PRO A 207 18.46 -32.73 -5.31
N TRP A 208 19.34 -31.74 -5.45
CA TRP A 208 19.55 -30.72 -4.42
C TRP A 208 18.43 -29.66 -4.47
N PRO A 209 17.74 -29.36 -3.35
CA PRO A 209 16.73 -28.29 -3.32
C PRO A 209 17.37 -26.90 -3.42
N GLU A 210 16.75 -25.96 -4.16
CA GLU A 210 17.27 -24.59 -4.28
C GLU A 210 17.36 -23.89 -2.91
N ALA A 211 18.55 -23.37 -2.59
CA ALA A 211 18.84 -22.73 -1.30
C ALA A 211 18.10 -21.38 -1.15
N LYS A 212 17.20 -21.30 -0.16
CA LYS A 212 16.30 -20.15 0.07
C LYS A 212 16.99 -18.89 0.65
N LYS A 213 18.24 -18.99 1.11
CA LYS A 213 19.09 -17.92 1.67
C LYS A 213 20.55 -18.18 1.23
N PRO A 214 21.39 -17.15 1.03
CA PRO A 214 22.83 -17.33 0.86
C PRO A 214 23.49 -17.79 2.17
N ASP A 215 24.60 -18.50 2.06
CA ASP A 215 25.48 -18.89 3.17
C ASP A 215 26.29 -17.70 3.72
N GLN A 216 27.37 -17.93 4.50
CA GLN A 216 28.20 -16.84 5.03
C GLN A 216 29.12 -16.25 3.96
N LEU A 217 29.89 -17.10 3.27
CA LEU A 217 30.84 -16.68 2.24
C LEU A 217 30.14 -15.96 1.08
N ALA A 218 28.97 -16.44 0.65
CA ALA A 218 28.13 -15.75 -0.34
C ALA A 218 27.58 -14.39 0.12
N ARG A 219 27.38 -14.18 1.44
CA ARG A 219 27.03 -12.85 1.97
C ARG A 219 28.23 -11.92 1.97
N ASP A 220 29.40 -12.40 2.33
CA ASP A 220 30.60 -11.56 2.41
C ASP A 220 31.09 -11.15 1.01
N ALA A 221 31.00 -12.06 0.03
CA ALA A 221 31.19 -11.73 -1.39
C ALA A 221 30.18 -10.66 -1.88
N LEU A 222 28.89 -10.79 -1.54
CA LEU A 222 27.88 -9.78 -1.88
C LEU A 222 28.16 -8.42 -1.21
N LYS A 223 28.64 -8.42 0.03
CA LYS A 223 29.03 -7.21 0.78
C LYS A 223 30.15 -6.47 0.07
N ASN A 224 31.16 -7.18 -0.46
CA ASN A 224 32.25 -6.59 -1.25
C ASN A 224 31.75 -5.97 -2.57
N VAL A 225 30.85 -6.64 -3.30
CA VAL A 225 30.24 -6.10 -4.53
C VAL A 225 29.33 -4.88 -4.28
N ILE A 226 28.77 -4.76 -3.08
CA ILE A 226 28.02 -3.55 -2.65
C ILE A 226 28.98 -2.42 -2.23
N ALA A 227 30.08 -2.74 -1.55
CA ALA A 227 31.09 -1.76 -1.12
C ALA A 227 31.75 -1.05 -2.31
N SER A 228 32.03 -1.77 -3.41
CA SER A 228 32.61 -1.20 -4.63
C SER A 228 31.61 -0.39 -5.48
N ASN A 229 30.30 -0.52 -5.23
CA ASN A 229 29.25 0.06 -6.08
C ASN A 229 27.98 0.49 -5.27
N PRO A 230 28.12 1.33 -4.22
CA PRO A 230 27.03 1.61 -3.27
C PRO A 230 25.84 2.37 -3.87
N LYS A 231 26.05 3.15 -4.96
CA LYS A 231 24.94 3.83 -5.68
C LYS A 231 24.00 2.85 -6.38
N ALA A 232 24.45 1.67 -6.82
CA ALA A 232 23.59 0.75 -7.57
C ALA A 232 22.49 0.15 -6.70
N GLY A 233 21.22 0.41 -7.04
CA GLY A 233 20.06 -0.26 -6.43
C GLY A 233 20.01 -1.75 -6.77
N ALA A 234 19.19 -2.55 -6.07
CA ALA A 234 19.11 -4.00 -6.26
C ALA A 234 18.93 -4.44 -7.73
N PHE A 235 18.13 -3.70 -8.51
CA PHE A 235 17.97 -3.95 -9.95
C PHE A 235 19.28 -3.75 -10.73
N ALA A 236 20.02 -2.67 -10.43
CA ALA A 236 21.33 -2.35 -11.00
C ALA A 236 22.49 -3.18 -10.44
N LEU A 237 22.22 -4.10 -9.49
CA LEU A 237 23.16 -5.12 -9.00
C LEU A 237 22.91 -6.51 -9.61
N ARG A 238 21.67 -6.82 -10.03
CA ARG A 238 21.39 -7.98 -10.91
C ARG A 238 21.97 -7.77 -12.30
N ILE A 239 21.81 -6.55 -12.84
CA ILE A 239 22.38 -6.10 -14.10
C ILE A 239 23.91 -6.26 -14.08
N ARG A 240 24.44 -7.16 -14.90
CA ARG A 240 25.89 -7.26 -15.17
C ARG A 240 26.39 -5.94 -15.74
N LYS A 241 27.24 -5.25 -14.97
CA LYS A 241 28.04 -4.12 -15.45
C LYS A 241 29.33 -4.63 -16.10
N PRO A 242 29.77 -4.10 -17.26
CA PRO A 242 31.14 -4.30 -17.69
C PRO A 242 32.10 -3.53 -16.79
N ASN A 243 33.26 -4.12 -16.48
CA ASN A 243 34.39 -3.39 -15.93
C ASN A 243 35.46 -3.29 -17.04
N ALA A 244 35.75 -2.10 -17.56
CA ALA A 244 36.48 -1.93 -18.82
C ALA A 244 38.00 -2.21 -18.75
N SER A 245 38.46 -2.86 -17.67
CA SER A 245 39.85 -3.18 -17.34
C SER A 245 40.05 -4.65 -16.90
N GLN A 246 38.98 -5.42 -16.70
CA GLN A 246 39.01 -6.82 -16.27
C GLN A 246 37.97 -7.61 -17.06
N ASP A 247 38.32 -8.79 -17.58
CA ASP A 247 37.38 -9.62 -18.35
C ASP A 247 36.42 -10.47 -17.48
N SER A 248 36.38 -10.24 -16.16
CA SER A 248 35.34 -10.79 -15.26
C SER A 248 34.03 -9.98 -15.33
N TYR A 249 32.90 -10.67 -15.18
CA TYR A 249 31.54 -10.11 -15.30
C TYR A 249 30.66 -10.60 -14.13
N GLU A 250 30.99 -10.14 -12.94
CA GLU A 250 30.32 -10.57 -11.70
C GLU A 250 28.90 -9.97 -11.60
N SER A 251 27.88 -10.83 -11.75
CA SER A 251 26.54 -10.55 -11.22
C SER A 251 26.43 -11.04 -9.77
N VAL A 252 25.57 -10.41 -8.98
CA VAL A 252 25.15 -10.99 -7.69
C VAL A 252 24.44 -12.35 -7.84
N LEU A 253 23.99 -12.71 -9.06
CA LEU A 253 23.50 -14.06 -9.38
C LEU A 253 24.61 -15.12 -9.32
N ASP A 254 25.80 -14.76 -9.79
CA ASP A 254 26.97 -15.64 -9.86
C ASP A 254 27.54 -15.94 -8.46
N ILE A 255 27.17 -15.12 -7.46
CA ILE A 255 27.50 -15.30 -6.03
C ILE A 255 26.60 -16.35 -5.38
N HIS A 256 25.27 -16.26 -5.55
CA HIS A 256 24.33 -17.27 -5.01
C HIS A 256 22.94 -17.19 -5.68
N PRO A 257 22.35 -18.31 -6.14
CA PRO A 257 21.09 -18.32 -6.89
C PRO A 257 19.91 -17.59 -6.22
N SER A 258 19.85 -17.59 -4.88
CA SER A 258 18.77 -16.91 -4.13
C SER A 258 18.70 -15.39 -4.39
N LEU A 259 19.79 -14.78 -4.85
CA LEU A 259 19.93 -13.34 -5.02
C LEU A 259 19.23 -12.81 -6.29
N GLY A 260 18.73 -13.69 -7.16
CA GLY A 260 17.86 -13.29 -8.29
C GLY A 260 16.49 -12.76 -7.87
N ASN A 261 16.02 -13.11 -6.67
CA ASN A 261 14.83 -12.47 -6.10
C ASN A 261 15.17 -11.03 -5.68
N ALA A 262 14.62 -10.06 -6.42
CA ALA A 262 14.99 -8.65 -6.31
C ALA A 262 14.72 -8.04 -4.93
N ASP A 263 13.72 -8.54 -4.19
CA ASP A 263 13.41 -8.06 -2.84
C ASP A 263 14.33 -8.67 -1.78
N ARG A 264 14.72 -9.94 -1.91
CA ARG A 264 15.77 -10.55 -1.07
C ARG A 264 17.11 -9.84 -1.27
N LEU A 265 17.47 -9.51 -2.51
CA LEU A 265 18.66 -8.70 -2.81
C LEU A 265 18.54 -7.28 -2.24
N ARG A 266 17.36 -6.64 -2.33
CA ARG A 266 17.09 -5.34 -1.70
C ARG A 266 17.25 -5.39 -0.17
N TYR A 267 16.83 -6.49 0.47
CA TYR A 267 17.01 -6.74 1.90
C TYR A 267 18.49 -6.83 2.27
N TYR A 268 19.26 -7.75 1.67
CA TYR A 268 20.69 -7.89 2.00
C TYR A 268 21.48 -6.63 1.64
N ARG A 269 21.16 -5.96 0.52
CA ARG A 269 21.75 -4.65 0.18
C ARG A 269 21.48 -3.59 1.25
N LYS A 270 20.27 -3.52 1.80
CA LYS A 270 19.93 -2.57 2.87
C LYS A 270 20.67 -2.89 4.17
N LEU A 271 20.85 -4.17 4.47
CA LEU A 271 21.60 -4.64 5.64
C LEU A 271 23.10 -4.30 5.50
N MET A 272 23.73 -4.69 4.39
CA MET A 272 25.15 -4.46 4.13
C MET A 272 25.51 -2.98 3.97
N LEU A 273 24.64 -2.14 3.40
CA LEU A 273 24.87 -0.68 3.39
C LEU A 273 24.74 -0.04 4.79
N LYS A 274 23.98 -0.66 5.71
CA LYS A 274 23.94 -0.23 7.12
C LYS A 274 25.21 -0.67 7.86
N GLU A 275 25.78 -1.82 7.53
CA GLU A 275 27.05 -2.31 8.07
C GLU A 275 28.27 -1.53 7.52
N LEU A 276 28.24 -1.11 6.25
CA LEU A 276 29.36 -0.43 5.58
C LEU A 276 29.34 1.11 5.78
N ASN A 277 28.22 1.67 6.22
CA ASN A 277 28.07 3.09 6.57
C ASN A 277 28.31 4.12 5.43
N ILE A 278 28.22 3.70 4.16
CA ILE A 278 28.56 4.55 3.00
C ILE A 278 27.36 5.35 2.45
N THR A 279 27.46 6.68 2.48
CA THR A 279 26.64 7.61 1.67
C THR A 279 27.43 8.08 0.44
N PRO A 280 26.96 7.85 -0.80
CA PRO A 280 27.82 8.07 -1.98
C PRO A 280 27.43 9.26 -2.87
N ASP A 281 28.40 10.15 -3.09
CA ASP A 281 28.59 11.15 -4.17
C ASP A 281 30.11 11.27 -4.37
N ASN A 282 30.75 11.34 -5.55
CA ASN A 282 30.35 11.32 -6.96
C ASN A 282 31.39 10.45 -7.73
N ILE A 283 31.28 10.30 -9.06
CA ILE A 283 32.42 10.14 -10.01
C ILE A 283 31.88 10.19 -11.45
N SER A 284 32.70 10.71 -12.38
CA SER A 284 32.32 11.02 -13.77
C SER A 284 33.52 10.84 -14.72
N GLY A 285 33.23 10.59 -16.00
CA GLY A 285 34.23 10.38 -17.05
C GLY A 285 34.79 8.95 -17.09
N GLU A 286 35.43 8.50 -18.15
CA GLU A 286 35.49 9.04 -19.53
C GLU A 286 35.83 7.87 -20.48
N VAL A 287 35.42 7.91 -21.75
CA VAL A 287 35.68 6.83 -22.71
C VAL A 287 35.84 7.39 -24.12
N ASP A 288 36.97 7.07 -24.75
CA ASP A 288 37.14 7.09 -26.21
C ASP A 288 37.77 5.78 -26.70
N ASP A 289 37.76 5.54 -28.00
CA ASP A 289 38.26 4.37 -28.78
C ASP A 289 37.76 2.96 -28.41
N LYS A 290 37.32 2.70 -27.17
CA LYS A 290 36.84 1.35 -26.76
C LYS A 290 35.53 0.91 -27.44
N PHE A 291 34.81 1.81 -28.11
CA PHE A 291 33.46 1.57 -28.63
C PHE A 291 33.32 0.29 -29.47
N ILE A 292 34.13 0.15 -30.53
CA ILE A 292 34.04 -0.98 -31.46
C ILE A 292 34.50 -2.29 -30.79
N THR A 293 35.56 -2.23 -30.00
CA THR A 293 36.11 -3.39 -29.26
C THR A 293 35.10 -3.94 -28.25
N ASP A 294 34.46 -3.07 -27.46
CA ASP A 294 33.41 -3.47 -26.52
C ASP A 294 32.16 -3.96 -27.27
N LEU A 295 31.78 -3.33 -28.40
CA LEU A 295 30.66 -3.81 -29.23
C LEU A 295 30.88 -5.26 -29.68
N PHE A 296 32.08 -5.63 -30.13
CA PHE A 296 32.41 -7.03 -30.44
C PHE A 296 32.36 -7.96 -29.20
N LYS A 297 32.75 -7.48 -28.00
CA LYS A 297 32.58 -8.26 -26.75
C LYS A 297 31.10 -8.54 -26.45
N TRP A 298 30.19 -7.62 -26.76
CA TRP A 298 28.75 -7.80 -26.56
C TRP A 298 28.08 -8.65 -27.65
N VAL A 299 28.50 -8.55 -28.92
CA VAL A 299 28.04 -9.45 -29.99
C VAL A 299 28.37 -10.91 -29.63
N LYS A 300 29.60 -11.19 -29.16
CA LYS A 300 30.01 -12.52 -28.64
C LYS A 300 29.20 -13.01 -27.42
N ARG A 301 28.39 -12.15 -26.80
CA ARG A 301 27.54 -12.47 -25.63
C ARG A 301 26.05 -12.55 -25.99
N GLY A 302 25.71 -12.47 -27.28
CA GLY A 302 24.35 -12.59 -27.79
C GLY A 302 23.60 -11.26 -27.90
N MET A 303 24.32 -10.12 -28.01
CA MET A 303 23.74 -8.84 -28.45
C MET A 303 23.82 -8.76 -29.98
N LEU A 304 22.78 -9.25 -30.65
CA LEU A 304 22.73 -9.30 -32.11
C LEU A 304 22.46 -7.90 -32.64
N ILE A 305 23.43 -7.31 -33.35
CA ILE A 305 23.18 -6.15 -34.21
C ILE A 305 22.56 -6.70 -35.50
N ILE A 306 21.29 -6.41 -35.72
CA ILE A 306 20.50 -6.98 -36.83
C ILE A 306 20.26 -5.99 -37.98
N SER A 307 20.59 -4.71 -37.77
CA SER A 307 20.78 -3.72 -38.85
C SER A 307 21.59 -2.54 -38.32
N SER A 308 22.44 -1.95 -39.16
CA SER A 308 23.08 -0.67 -38.87
C SER A 308 23.42 0.08 -40.16
N SER A 309 23.37 1.41 -40.11
CA SER A 309 23.81 2.29 -41.20
C SER A 309 24.49 3.53 -40.64
N TYR A 310 25.40 4.09 -41.44
CA TYR A 310 26.14 5.32 -41.18
C TYR A 310 25.93 6.36 -42.30
N LEU A 311 25.03 6.08 -43.25
CA LEU A 311 24.72 6.98 -44.36
C LEU A 311 23.81 8.11 -43.88
N GLU A 312 24.07 9.33 -44.37
CA GLU A 312 23.31 10.53 -44.00
C GLU A 312 21.80 10.36 -44.27
N GLY A 313 20.98 10.58 -43.24
CA GLY A 313 19.54 10.38 -43.28
C GLY A 313 19.09 8.95 -42.94
N GLU A 314 20.02 8.00 -42.79
CA GLU A 314 19.75 6.61 -42.41
C GLU A 314 20.48 6.17 -41.13
N GLU A 315 21.23 7.03 -40.43
CA GLU A 315 22.13 6.59 -39.36
C GLU A 315 21.38 5.93 -38.18
N HIS A 316 21.59 4.62 -38.01
CA HIS A 316 20.87 3.83 -37.01
C HIS A 316 21.66 2.59 -36.55
N PHE A 317 21.29 2.07 -35.37
CA PHE A 317 21.76 0.78 -34.84
C PHE A 317 20.57 0.01 -34.25
N THR A 318 20.13 -1.06 -34.92
CA THR A 318 19.07 -1.96 -34.46
C THR A 318 19.65 -3.21 -33.83
N PHE A 319 19.23 -3.53 -32.61
CA PHE A 319 19.74 -4.66 -31.84
C PHE A 319 18.65 -5.45 -31.09
N GLN A 320 18.97 -6.73 -30.82
CA GLN A 320 18.07 -7.75 -30.29
C GLN A 320 18.89 -8.81 -29.51
N SER A 321 18.28 -9.54 -28.58
CA SER A 321 18.85 -10.78 -28.03
C SER A 321 18.21 -12.02 -28.67
N GLU A 322 18.89 -13.16 -28.64
CA GLU A 322 18.29 -14.43 -29.04
C GLU A 322 16.96 -14.72 -28.35
N TRP A 323 16.80 -14.36 -27.07
CA TRP A 323 15.54 -14.54 -26.35
C TRP A 323 14.43 -13.64 -26.88
N MET A 324 14.72 -12.36 -27.17
CA MET A 324 13.76 -11.46 -27.82
C MET A 324 13.28 -12.04 -29.16
N GLN A 325 14.19 -12.58 -29.97
CA GLN A 325 13.86 -13.23 -31.23
C GLN A 325 13.03 -14.52 -31.02
N LYS A 326 13.42 -15.36 -30.04
CA LYS A 326 12.71 -16.58 -29.64
C LYS A 326 11.37 -16.33 -28.94
N ARG A 327 11.04 -15.08 -28.58
CA ARG A 327 9.69 -14.65 -28.16
C ARG A 327 8.90 -14.07 -29.33
N LEU A 328 9.51 -13.21 -30.15
CA LEU A 328 8.88 -12.66 -31.36
C LEU A 328 8.43 -13.74 -32.36
N LEU A 329 9.23 -14.80 -32.53
CA LEU A 329 8.94 -15.90 -33.45
C LEU A 329 8.31 -17.12 -32.74
N ALA A 330 7.80 -16.95 -31.52
CA ALA A 330 7.15 -18.02 -30.78
C ALA A 330 5.76 -18.34 -31.34
N ARG A 331 5.39 -19.62 -31.30
CA ARG A 331 4.01 -20.09 -31.44
C ARG A 331 3.47 -20.48 -30.06
N ASN A 332 2.16 -20.35 -29.85
CA ASN A 332 1.49 -20.75 -28.60
C ASN A 332 1.27 -22.29 -28.54
N ILE A 333 0.58 -22.76 -27.49
CA ILE A 333 0.29 -24.20 -27.32
C ILE A 333 -0.57 -24.75 -28.48
N ASP A 334 -1.48 -23.93 -29.00
CA ASP A 334 -2.34 -24.23 -30.16
C ASP A 334 -1.63 -24.04 -31.51
N ASN A 335 -0.29 -23.91 -31.50
CA ASN A 335 0.59 -23.67 -32.65
C ASN A 335 0.33 -22.34 -33.41
N GLN A 336 -0.43 -21.42 -32.85
CA GLN A 336 -0.77 -20.11 -33.45
C GLN A 336 0.32 -19.06 -33.25
N VAL A 337 0.40 -18.09 -34.16
CA VAL A 337 1.31 -16.94 -34.06
C VAL A 337 0.76 -15.82 -33.18
N TYR A 338 1.64 -14.97 -32.65
CA TYR A 338 1.24 -13.83 -31.80
C TYR A 338 0.34 -12.83 -32.56
N SER A 339 -0.90 -12.69 -32.12
CA SER A 339 -1.97 -11.93 -32.80
C SER A 339 -2.40 -10.64 -32.08
N THR A 340 -1.95 -10.39 -30.85
CA THR A 340 -2.45 -9.28 -30.01
C THR A 340 -1.81 -7.91 -30.32
N GLY A 341 -1.04 -7.83 -31.40
CA GLY A 341 -0.46 -6.60 -31.96
C GLY A 341 0.87 -6.19 -31.32
N LEU A 342 1.78 -5.70 -32.15
CA LEU A 342 3.03 -5.07 -31.71
C LEU A 342 2.81 -3.59 -31.41
N VAL A 343 3.63 -3.00 -30.54
CA VAL A 343 3.54 -1.56 -30.21
C VAL A 343 4.90 -0.92 -30.41
N SER A 344 4.97 0.18 -31.17
CA SER A 344 6.22 0.86 -31.55
C SER A 344 6.19 2.36 -31.22
N ASP A 345 7.11 2.82 -30.36
CA ASP A 345 7.15 4.21 -29.85
C ASP A 345 8.61 4.71 -29.68
N VAL A 346 8.80 6.03 -29.67
CA VAL A 346 10.10 6.72 -29.59
C VAL A 346 10.26 7.45 -28.26
N THR A 347 11.37 7.21 -27.56
CA THR A 347 11.73 7.92 -26.32
C THR A 347 12.87 8.92 -26.49
N TYR A 348 12.54 10.18 -26.22
CA TYR A 348 13.33 11.38 -26.51
C TYR A 348 14.37 11.74 -25.44
N ARG A 349 14.40 11.03 -24.31
CA ARG A 349 15.24 11.40 -23.15
C ARG A 349 16.34 10.40 -22.80
N PHE A 350 16.34 9.21 -23.42
CA PHE A 350 17.26 8.15 -23.01
C PHE A 350 18.70 8.43 -23.44
N PHE A 351 18.93 8.63 -24.74
CA PHE A 351 20.23 8.97 -25.29
C PHE A 351 20.54 10.48 -25.26
N ARG A 352 21.83 10.83 -25.36
CA ARG A 352 22.33 12.22 -25.44
C ARG A 352 22.14 12.81 -26.83
N ASN A 353 22.48 12.02 -27.84
CA ASN A 353 22.44 12.34 -29.26
C ASN A 353 21.62 11.24 -29.93
N GLY A 354 20.64 11.60 -30.77
CA GLY A 354 19.67 10.64 -31.33
C GLY A 354 18.66 10.11 -30.30
N TYR A 355 17.80 9.19 -30.75
CA TYR A 355 16.58 8.74 -30.07
C TYR A 355 16.55 7.22 -29.96
N LEU A 356 15.77 6.68 -29.02
CA LEU A 356 15.50 5.24 -28.93
C LEU A 356 14.09 4.96 -29.47
N LEU A 357 14.00 4.19 -30.54
CA LEU A 357 12.76 3.61 -31.07
C LEU A 357 12.67 2.15 -30.58
N SER A 358 11.65 1.85 -29.81
CA SER A 358 11.44 0.52 -29.21
C SER A 358 10.14 -0.11 -29.70
N THR A 359 10.22 -1.34 -30.19
CA THR A 359 9.06 -2.19 -30.52
C THR A 359 8.95 -3.33 -29.50
N SER A 360 7.72 -3.58 -29.04
CA SER A 360 7.45 -4.47 -27.89
C SER A 360 6.21 -5.35 -28.09
N MET A 361 6.22 -6.52 -27.44
CA MET A 361 5.11 -7.48 -27.39
C MET A 361 4.70 -7.77 -25.94
N TYR A 362 3.53 -8.37 -25.73
CA TYR A 362 3.14 -8.87 -24.40
C TYR A 362 3.62 -10.32 -24.21
N CYS A 363 4.33 -10.58 -23.11
CA CYS A 363 4.75 -11.92 -22.69
C CYS A 363 3.82 -12.40 -21.58
N GLU A 364 3.03 -13.44 -21.85
CA GLU A 364 1.99 -13.94 -20.94
C GLU A 364 2.59 -14.69 -19.75
N GLU A 365 3.65 -15.45 -20.01
CA GLU A 365 4.41 -16.24 -19.02
C GLU A 365 4.96 -15.33 -17.91
N LEU A 366 5.44 -14.14 -18.29
CA LEU A 366 5.85 -13.07 -17.37
C LEU A 366 4.71 -12.12 -16.95
N ALA A 367 3.55 -12.19 -17.61
CA ALA A 367 2.45 -11.24 -17.54
C ALA A 367 2.88 -9.76 -17.65
N ARG A 368 3.84 -9.46 -18.53
CA ARG A 368 4.40 -8.10 -18.73
C ARG A 368 4.72 -7.82 -20.20
N TRP A 369 4.73 -6.55 -20.57
CA TRP A 369 5.26 -6.10 -21.87
C TRP A 369 6.79 -6.19 -21.88
N VAL A 370 7.35 -6.68 -22.99
CA VAL A 370 8.79 -6.90 -23.17
C VAL A 370 9.24 -6.34 -24.52
N PRO A 371 10.42 -5.72 -24.62
CA PRO A 371 10.95 -5.27 -25.91
C PRO A 371 11.31 -6.47 -26.79
N ILE A 372 11.09 -6.35 -28.09
CA ILE A 372 11.45 -7.34 -29.11
C ILE A 372 12.38 -6.80 -30.20
N GLN A 373 12.46 -5.48 -30.36
CA GLN A 373 13.45 -4.81 -31.20
C GLN A 373 13.73 -3.42 -30.62
N LEU A 374 15.01 -3.08 -30.45
CA LEU A 374 15.45 -1.75 -30.01
C LEU A 374 16.34 -1.14 -31.08
N THR A 375 16.08 0.12 -31.44
CA THR A 375 16.91 0.85 -32.41
C THR A 375 17.29 2.22 -31.86
N TRP A 376 18.58 2.54 -31.90
CA TRP A 376 19.00 3.93 -31.87
C TRP A 376 18.87 4.54 -33.26
N ILE A 377 18.21 5.69 -33.38
CA ILE A 377 18.08 6.46 -34.63
C ILE A 377 18.65 7.87 -34.44
N ARG A 378 19.39 8.38 -35.43
CA ARG A 378 19.99 9.72 -35.35
C ARG A 378 18.96 10.85 -35.47
N GLY A 379 17.97 10.69 -36.35
CA GLY A 379 16.93 11.67 -36.63
C GLY A 379 15.51 11.11 -36.49
N LEU A 380 14.53 11.89 -36.94
CA LEU A 380 13.09 11.57 -36.90
C LEU A 380 12.43 11.67 -38.28
N ALA A 381 13.23 11.65 -39.36
CA ALA A 381 12.73 11.57 -40.72
C ALA A 381 12.15 10.18 -41.02
N GLU A 382 11.30 10.10 -42.04
CA GLU A 382 10.62 8.89 -42.50
C GLU A 382 11.56 7.67 -42.63
N LYS A 383 12.73 7.90 -43.23
CA LYS A 383 13.72 6.87 -43.53
C LYS A 383 14.24 6.11 -42.30
N TYR A 384 14.34 6.77 -41.14
CA TYR A 384 14.74 6.11 -39.89
C TYR A 384 13.68 5.11 -39.40
N TYR A 385 12.40 5.42 -39.59
CA TYR A 385 11.29 4.51 -39.26
C TYR A 385 11.19 3.37 -40.27
N GLU A 386 11.41 3.66 -41.57
CA GLU A 386 11.53 2.63 -42.61
C GLU A 386 12.58 1.59 -42.23
N ARG A 387 13.82 2.02 -41.90
CA ARG A 387 14.88 1.08 -41.52
C ARG A 387 14.54 0.26 -40.27
N HIS A 388 13.82 0.82 -39.29
CA HIS A 388 13.33 0.05 -38.14
C HIS A 388 12.29 -1.01 -38.54
N PHE A 389 11.23 -0.62 -39.25
CA PHE A 389 10.15 -1.54 -39.60
C PHE A 389 10.59 -2.58 -40.63
N ALA A 390 11.42 -2.24 -41.59
CA ALA A 390 11.95 -3.21 -42.54
C ALA A 390 12.88 -4.24 -41.86
N THR A 391 13.64 -3.83 -40.84
CA THR A 391 14.43 -4.76 -40.00
C THR A 391 13.53 -5.70 -39.19
N LEU A 392 12.36 -5.24 -38.75
CA LEU A 392 11.36 -6.08 -38.09
C LEU A 392 10.73 -7.07 -39.08
N PHE A 393 10.22 -6.59 -40.21
CA PHE A 393 9.49 -7.40 -41.19
C PHE A 393 10.35 -8.50 -41.83
N ARG A 394 11.64 -8.24 -42.08
CA ARG A 394 12.57 -9.26 -42.63
C ARG A 394 12.66 -10.51 -41.75
N GLN A 395 12.46 -10.39 -40.43
CA GLN A 395 12.45 -11.54 -39.50
C GLN A 395 11.25 -12.47 -39.71
N PHE A 396 10.17 -12.00 -40.34
CA PHE A 396 8.97 -12.78 -40.65
C PHE A 396 9.04 -13.51 -42.01
N LEU A 397 10.06 -13.27 -42.83
CA LEU A 397 10.20 -13.89 -44.17
C LEU A 397 10.59 -15.38 -44.14
N ARG A 398 10.68 -16.01 -42.96
CA ARG A 398 11.06 -17.41 -42.78
C ARG A 398 10.06 -18.36 -43.48
N PRO A 399 10.51 -19.51 -44.01
CA PRO A 399 9.60 -20.53 -44.58
C PRO A 399 8.52 -20.99 -43.59
N ASP A 400 8.86 -20.99 -42.30
CA ASP A 400 8.03 -21.42 -41.16
C ASP A 400 6.75 -20.57 -40.92
N PHE A 401 6.55 -19.48 -41.67
CA PHE A 401 5.36 -18.61 -41.60
C PHE A 401 4.70 -18.45 -42.96
N THR A 402 3.41 -18.77 -43.02
CA THR A 402 2.52 -18.54 -44.16
C THR A 402 2.25 -17.05 -44.39
N LYS A 403 1.70 -16.67 -45.56
CA LYS A 403 1.35 -15.28 -45.86
C LYS A 403 0.38 -14.69 -44.83
N ALA A 404 -0.67 -15.43 -44.44
CA ALA A 404 -1.65 -14.98 -43.46
C ALA A 404 -1.03 -14.77 -42.06
N GLU A 405 -0.10 -15.61 -41.64
CA GLU A 405 0.61 -15.45 -40.36
C GLU A 405 1.55 -14.24 -40.36
N ARG A 406 2.23 -13.98 -41.48
CA ARG A 406 3.02 -12.73 -41.67
C ARG A 406 2.10 -11.52 -41.61
N ASP A 407 0.95 -11.57 -42.28
CA ASP A 407 -0.07 -10.51 -42.28
C ASP A 407 -0.66 -10.21 -40.89
N ILE A 408 -0.65 -11.18 -39.97
CA ILE A 408 -0.98 -11.01 -38.54
C ILE A 408 0.21 -10.40 -37.76
N LEU A 409 1.42 -10.97 -37.90
CA LEU A 409 2.62 -10.56 -37.15
C LEU A 409 3.07 -9.11 -37.41
N VAL A 410 2.78 -8.56 -38.58
CA VAL A 410 3.08 -7.16 -38.94
C VAL A 410 2.14 -6.13 -38.29
N CYS A 411 1.02 -6.54 -37.70
CA CYS A 411 0.02 -5.61 -37.14
C CYS A 411 0.61 -4.78 -36.00
N ASN A 412 0.60 -3.44 -36.16
CA ASN A 412 1.34 -2.54 -35.28
C ASN A 412 0.53 -1.31 -34.82
N ILE A 413 0.69 -0.97 -33.55
CA ILE A 413 0.10 0.19 -32.88
C ILE A 413 1.17 1.27 -32.76
N VAL A 414 0.98 2.39 -33.47
CA VAL A 414 1.95 3.47 -33.60
C VAL A 414 1.39 4.82 -33.13
N ASP A 415 2.30 5.78 -32.98
CA ASP A 415 1.96 7.18 -32.80
C ASP A 415 1.65 7.86 -34.14
N PHE A 416 0.84 8.92 -34.09
CA PHE A 416 0.31 9.63 -35.25
C PHE A 416 1.35 10.50 -36.00
N SER A 417 2.66 10.21 -35.88
CA SER A 417 3.67 10.97 -36.63
C SER A 417 3.69 10.52 -38.10
N ALA A 418 3.62 11.47 -39.03
CA ALA A 418 3.61 11.17 -40.46
C ALA A 418 4.85 10.37 -40.89
N ALA A 419 6.02 10.74 -40.38
CA ALA A 419 7.28 10.01 -40.64
C ALA A 419 7.23 8.53 -40.20
N GLN A 420 6.60 8.20 -39.07
CA GLN A 420 6.48 6.82 -38.61
C GLN A 420 5.49 6.02 -39.46
N ARG A 421 4.40 6.65 -39.90
CA ARG A 421 3.41 6.04 -40.81
C ARG A 421 3.98 5.74 -42.18
N GLU A 422 4.53 6.76 -42.84
CA GLU A 422 5.06 6.64 -44.20
C GLU A 422 6.29 5.71 -44.21
N GLY A 423 7.14 5.77 -43.18
CA GLY A 423 8.24 4.83 -43.00
C GLY A 423 7.78 3.38 -42.83
N PHE A 424 6.66 3.12 -42.13
CA PHE A 424 6.06 1.78 -42.07
C PHE A 424 5.54 1.34 -43.46
N VAL A 425 4.92 2.24 -44.22
CA VAL A 425 4.44 1.95 -45.58
C VAL A 425 5.60 1.63 -46.53
N ALA A 426 6.65 2.45 -46.53
CA ALA A 426 7.87 2.24 -47.29
C ALA A 426 8.57 0.92 -46.91
N ALA A 427 8.63 0.60 -45.61
CA ALA A 427 9.20 -0.67 -45.14
C ALA A 427 8.38 -1.89 -45.58
N TYR A 428 7.05 -1.78 -45.59
CA TYR A 428 6.18 -2.87 -46.02
C TYR A 428 6.31 -3.13 -47.52
N TRP A 429 6.41 -2.05 -48.31
CA TRP A 429 6.75 -2.12 -49.73
C TRP A 429 8.12 -2.77 -49.94
N GLU A 430 9.17 -2.31 -49.24
CA GLU A 430 10.55 -2.82 -49.35
C GLU A 430 10.64 -4.33 -49.08
N VAL A 431 9.88 -4.84 -48.11
CA VAL A 431 10.02 -6.23 -47.63
C VAL A 431 8.99 -7.21 -48.23
N PHE A 432 7.80 -6.75 -48.62
CA PHE A 432 6.73 -7.62 -49.13
C PHE A 432 6.28 -7.30 -50.58
N GLY A 433 6.76 -6.22 -51.20
CA GLY A 433 6.44 -5.86 -52.59
C GLY A 433 4.99 -5.43 -52.84
N VAL A 434 4.18 -5.24 -51.79
CA VAL A 434 2.78 -4.83 -51.91
C VAL A 434 2.71 -3.31 -52.00
N CYS A 435 2.42 -2.81 -53.20
CA CYS A 435 2.41 -1.37 -53.50
C CYS A 435 1.14 -0.63 -53.02
N GLU A 436 0.09 -1.35 -52.61
CA GLU A 436 -1.20 -0.74 -52.27
C GLU A 436 -1.23 -0.16 -50.84
N LYS A 437 -0.97 1.14 -50.73
CA LYS A 437 -0.95 1.89 -49.46
C LYS A 437 -2.18 1.68 -48.57
N LYS A 438 -3.38 1.45 -49.13
CA LYS A 438 -4.59 1.14 -48.36
C LYS A 438 -4.44 -0.15 -47.54
N VAL A 439 -4.03 -1.24 -48.20
CA VAL A 439 -3.82 -2.57 -47.57
C VAL A 439 -2.73 -2.53 -46.49
N VAL A 440 -1.76 -1.62 -46.61
CA VAL A 440 -0.72 -1.42 -45.59
C VAL A 440 -1.21 -0.58 -44.40
N LEU A 441 -1.94 0.51 -44.66
CA LEU A 441 -2.55 1.32 -43.59
C LEU A 441 -3.56 0.51 -42.75
N ASP A 442 -4.20 -0.50 -43.33
CA ASP A 442 -5.11 -1.41 -42.62
C ASP A 442 -4.43 -2.28 -41.54
N LYS A 443 -3.10 -2.42 -41.61
CA LYS A 443 -2.23 -3.14 -40.65
C LYS A 443 -1.66 -2.23 -39.57
N LEU A 444 -1.88 -0.92 -39.68
CA LEU A 444 -1.51 0.10 -38.73
C LEU A 444 -2.74 0.54 -37.90
N GLN A 445 -2.54 0.79 -36.61
CA GLN A 445 -3.55 1.43 -35.78
C GLN A 445 -2.98 2.62 -35.00
N GLY A 446 -3.62 3.78 -35.13
CA GLY A 446 -3.29 4.96 -34.33
C GLY A 446 -3.73 4.80 -32.87
N CYS A 447 -2.91 5.26 -31.93
CA CYS A 447 -3.19 5.09 -30.50
C CYS A 447 -4.40 5.90 -29.99
N HIS A 448 -5.45 5.21 -29.55
CA HIS A 448 -6.66 5.86 -29.01
C HIS A 448 -6.37 6.70 -27.77
N GLU A 449 -5.45 6.26 -26.89
CA GLU A 449 -5.09 7.02 -25.68
C GLU A 449 -4.33 8.31 -26.02
N HIS A 450 -3.58 8.38 -27.12
CA HIS A 450 -2.92 9.63 -27.53
C HIS A 450 -3.90 10.65 -28.11
N TYR A 451 -4.93 10.21 -28.86
CA TYR A 451 -6.06 11.07 -29.19
C TYR A 451 -6.81 11.53 -27.93
N CYS A 452 -7.17 10.61 -27.03
CA CYS A 452 -7.83 10.93 -25.76
C CYS A 452 -7.01 11.89 -24.88
N ALA A 453 -5.68 11.77 -24.90
CA ALA A 453 -4.76 12.66 -24.19
C ALA A 453 -4.78 14.08 -24.77
N GLN A 454 -4.79 14.23 -26.10
CA GLN A 454 -4.93 15.54 -26.75
C GLN A 454 -6.31 16.16 -26.52
N VAL A 455 -7.40 15.41 -26.70
CA VAL A 455 -8.76 15.86 -26.34
C VAL A 455 -8.78 16.34 -24.88
N SER A 456 -8.09 15.61 -23.98
CA SER A 456 -7.97 15.96 -22.55
C SER A 456 -7.04 17.15 -22.25
N ARG A 457 -6.23 17.61 -23.20
CA ARG A 457 -5.44 18.86 -23.14
C ARG A 457 -6.25 20.02 -23.72
N VAL A 458 -6.69 19.90 -24.97
CA VAL A 458 -7.44 20.94 -25.71
C VAL A 458 -8.71 21.36 -24.98
N LYS A 459 -9.51 20.42 -24.45
CA LYS A 459 -10.72 20.76 -23.69
C LYS A 459 -10.44 21.55 -22.40
N LYS A 460 -9.24 21.42 -21.84
CA LYS A 460 -8.83 22.14 -20.62
C LYS A 460 -8.20 23.48 -20.92
N ASN A 461 -7.85 23.75 -22.17
CA ASN A 461 -7.40 25.07 -22.59
C ASN A 461 -8.63 26.01 -22.66
N ARG A 462 -8.82 26.78 -21.59
CA ARG A 462 -9.93 27.73 -21.40
C ARG A 462 -10.03 28.81 -22.48
N HIS A 463 -8.96 29.03 -23.26
CA HIS A 463 -8.97 29.97 -24.36
C HIS A 463 -9.56 29.39 -25.65
N VAL A 464 -9.58 28.05 -25.77
CA VAL A 464 -10.09 27.29 -26.92
C VAL A 464 -11.50 26.71 -26.64
N VAL A 465 -11.71 26.12 -25.46
CA VAL A 465 -12.97 25.49 -25.04
C VAL A 465 -13.41 26.05 -23.68
N MET A 466 -14.65 26.52 -23.59
CA MET A 466 -15.21 27.09 -22.35
C MET A 466 -15.51 26.00 -21.31
N ALA A 467 -15.60 26.39 -20.03
CA ALA A 467 -15.62 25.44 -18.90
C ALA A 467 -16.92 24.61 -18.81
N ASP A 468 -18.02 25.17 -19.31
CA ASP A 468 -19.34 24.56 -19.51
C ASP A 468 -19.36 23.61 -20.73
N GLU A 469 -18.70 24.01 -21.82
CA GLU A 469 -18.64 23.21 -23.06
C GLU A 469 -17.60 22.07 -23.04
N GLU A 470 -16.80 21.94 -21.98
CA GLU A 470 -15.78 20.88 -21.82
C GLU A 470 -16.34 19.46 -22.06
N SER A 471 -17.58 19.25 -21.60
CA SER A 471 -18.31 17.99 -21.72
C SER A 471 -18.81 17.74 -23.14
N THR A 472 -19.30 18.78 -23.83
CA THR A 472 -19.79 18.72 -25.20
C THR A 472 -18.64 18.51 -26.18
N PHE A 473 -17.55 19.28 -26.06
CA PHE A 473 -16.35 19.09 -26.87
C PHE A 473 -15.78 17.68 -26.73
N GLN A 474 -15.67 17.17 -25.49
CA GLN A 474 -15.21 15.80 -25.27
C GLN A 474 -16.17 14.76 -25.88
N THR A 475 -17.48 14.91 -25.71
CA THR A 475 -18.47 13.97 -26.27
C THR A 475 -18.35 13.92 -27.79
N MET A 476 -18.42 15.06 -28.47
CA MET A 476 -18.29 15.14 -29.93
C MET A 476 -16.96 14.56 -30.45
N CYS A 477 -15.84 14.81 -29.75
CA CYS A 477 -14.55 14.21 -30.14
C CYS A 477 -14.52 12.68 -29.94
N MET A 478 -15.16 12.16 -28.90
CA MET A 478 -15.18 10.72 -28.60
C MET A 478 -16.19 9.96 -29.46
N ASP A 479 -17.23 10.63 -29.95
CA ASP A 479 -18.25 10.05 -30.83
C ASP A 479 -17.67 9.69 -32.21
N LEU A 480 -16.75 10.52 -32.73
CA LEU A 480 -16.00 10.25 -33.98
C LEU A 480 -15.29 8.88 -34.01
N ILE A 481 -14.93 8.32 -32.84
CA ILE A 481 -14.21 7.04 -32.71
C ILE A 481 -15.15 5.83 -32.53
N LYS A 482 -16.47 6.03 -32.49
CA LYS A 482 -17.45 4.93 -32.42
C LYS A 482 -17.50 4.18 -33.77
N LYS A 483 -17.97 2.93 -33.75
CA LYS A 483 -18.49 2.32 -34.99
C LYS A 483 -19.79 3.06 -35.34
N PRO A 484 -20.01 3.48 -36.59
CA PRO A 484 -21.28 4.08 -36.99
C PRO A 484 -22.42 3.06 -36.81
N VAL A 485 -23.58 3.52 -36.35
CA VAL A 485 -24.83 2.77 -36.34
C VAL A 485 -25.71 3.27 -37.48
N GLU A 486 -26.55 2.39 -38.03
CA GLU A 486 -27.50 2.74 -39.08
C GLU A 486 -28.48 3.82 -38.57
N GLY A 487 -28.41 5.03 -39.15
CA GLY A 487 -29.16 6.21 -38.71
C GLY A 487 -28.37 7.26 -37.90
N ASP A 488 -27.09 7.02 -37.56
CA ASP A 488 -26.22 8.07 -37.00
C ASP A 488 -25.87 9.16 -38.05
N PRO A 489 -25.61 10.42 -37.63
CA PRO A 489 -25.09 11.47 -38.52
C PRO A 489 -23.75 11.09 -39.15
N THR A 490 -23.50 11.53 -40.38
CA THR A 490 -22.26 11.18 -41.10
C THR A 490 -21.01 11.74 -40.41
N HIS A 491 -19.84 11.14 -40.68
CA HIS A 491 -18.60 11.58 -40.03
C HIS A 491 -18.23 13.02 -40.42
N GLU A 492 -18.56 13.42 -41.65
CA GLU A 492 -18.52 14.79 -42.17
C GLU A 492 -19.42 15.73 -41.34
N GLU A 493 -20.69 15.38 -41.12
CA GLU A 493 -21.62 16.15 -40.29
C GLU A 493 -21.13 16.31 -38.85
N GLN A 494 -20.56 15.24 -38.27
CA GLN A 494 -20.01 15.27 -36.92
C GLN A 494 -18.79 16.22 -36.83
N ILE A 495 -17.87 16.15 -37.80
CA ILE A 495 -16.72 17.07 -37.93
C ILE A 495 -17.17 18.52 -38.14
N ASP A 496 -18.15 18.75 -39.01
CA ASP A 496 -18.64 20.06 -39.42
C ASP A 496 -19.41 20.74 -38.26
N ALA A 497 -20.22 19.97 -37.50
CA ALA A 497 -20.78 20.42 -36.24
C ALA A 497 -19.69 20.82 -35.23
N LEU A 498 -18.60 20.04 -35.13
CA LEU A 498 -17.47 20.33 -34.24
C LEU A 498 -16.73 21.62 -34.67
N ARG A 499 -16.49 21.80 -35.98
CA ARG A 499 -15.90 23.01 -36.57
C ARG A 499 -16.75 24.26 -36.33
N ARG A 500 -18.07 24.19 -36.55
CA ARG A 500 -19.00 25.32 -36.30
C ARG A 500 -19.03 25.72 -34.82
N ARG A 501 -19.06 24.74 -33.92
CA ARG A 501 -19.19 24.98 -32.47
C ARG A 501 -17.89 25.43 -31.81
N PHE A 502 -16.76 24.90 -32.26
CA PHE A 502 -15.44 25.17 -31.67
C PHE A 502 -14.45 25.77 -32.68
N PRO A 503 -14.74 26.96 -33.27
CA PRO A 503 -13.91 27.54 -34.34
C PRO A 503 -12.47 27.85 -33.90
N LYS A 504 -12.22 28.05 -32.59
CA LYS A 504 -10.87 28.22 -32.03
C LYS A 504 -10.04 26.92 -32.05
N ALA A 505 -10.70 25.76 -32.09
CA ALA A 505 -10.03 24.46 -32.23
C ALA A 505 -9.68 24.13 -33.69
N LYS A 506 -10.00 24.99 -34.66
CA LYS A 506 -9.84 24.74 -36.11
C LYS A 506 -8.46 24.18 -36.48
N ARG A 507 -7.35 24.77 -36.01
CA ARG A 507 -5.98 24.28 -36.34
C ARG A 507 -5.65 22.89 -35.79
N TRP A 508 -6.36 22.46 -34.74
CA TRP A 508 -6.25 21.11 -34.19
C TRP A 508 -7.16 20.14 -34.94
N LEU A 509 -8.39 20.55 -35.26
CA LEU A 509 -9.34 19.75 -36.04
C LEU A 509 -8.86 19.49 -37.47
N ASP A 510 -8.42 20.53 -38.18
CA ASP A 510 -7.97 20.43 -39.57
C ASP A 510 -6.75 19.49 -39.74
N TRP A 511 -5.99 19.23 -38.66
CA TRP A 511 -4.92 18.22 -38.62
C TRP A 511 -5.47 16.79 -38.45
N TRP A 512 -6.50 16.61 -37.61
CA TRP A 512 -7.17 15.32 -37.41
C TRP A 512 -8.04 14.88 -38.59
N THR A 513 -8.53 15.82 -39.40
CA THR A 513 -9.29 15.55 -40.64
C THR A 513 -8.40 15.58 -41.89
N MET A 514 -7.11 15.29 -41.74
CA MET A 514 -6.28 14.90 -42.89
C MET A 514 -6.62 13.44 -43.20
N ALA A 515 -7.06 13.13 -44.42
CA ALA A 515 -7.68 11.84 -44.76
C ALA A 515 -6.82 10.61 -44.45
N ASP A 516 -5.49 10.78 -44.44
CA ASP A 516 -4.47 9.79 -44.11
C ASP A 516 -4.23 9.61 -42.59
N VAL A 517 -4.62 10.58 -41.77
CA VAL A 517 -4.74 10.48 -40.30
C VAL A 517 -6.11 9.94 -39.90
N GLU A 518 -7.17 10.40 -40.57
CA GLU A 518 -8.59 10.12 -40.29
C GLU A 518 -8.88 8.60 -40.33
N ALA A 519 -8.43 7.91 -41.39
CA ALA A 519 -8.66 6.48 -41.59
C ALA A 519 -8.01 5.57 -40.53
N MET A 520 -6.88 5.99 -39.93
CA MET A 520 -6.18 5.18 -38.91
C MET A 520 -6.96 5.08 -37.59
N LEU A 521 -7.71 6.13 -37.25
CA LEU A 521 -8.38 6.26 -35.95
C LEU A 521 -9.87 5.95 -36.03
N PHE A 522 -10.58 6.48 -37.03
CA PHE A 522 -12.04 6.51 -37.05
C PHE A 522 -12.62 5.33 -37.85
N PRO A 523 -13.49 4.49 -37.25
CA PRO A 523 -14.00 3.27 -37.90
C PRO A 523 -14.76 3.51 -39.21
N SER A 524 -15.44 4.65 -39.34
CA SER A 524 -16.22 5.08 -40.52
C SER A 524 -15.38 5.38 -41.78
N ARG A 525 -14.05 5.46 -41.66
CA ARG A 525 -13.14 5.82 -42.76
C ARG A 525 -12.20 4.70 -43.20
N ARG A 526 -12.41 3.49 -42.67
CA ARG A 526 -11.60 2.32 -43.03
C ARG A 526 -12.18 1.67 -44.29
N PRO A 527 -11.33 1.16 -45.21
CA PRO A 527 -11.79 0.30 -46.29
C PRO A 527 -12.57 -0.90 -45.74
N LEU A 528 -13.72 -1.20 -46.34
CA LEU A 528 -14.34 -2.50 -46.20
C LEU A 528 -13.57 -3.47 -47.10
N LEU A 529 -13.12 -4.59 -46.55
CA LEU A 529 -12.53 -5.70 -47.30
C LEU A 529 -13.54 -6.86 -47.22
N GLU A 530 -14.17 -7.20 -48.33
CA GLU A 530 -15.31 -8.13 -48.37
C GLU A 530 -14.92 -9.59 -48.12
N ASP A 531 -13.61 -9.93 -48.18
CA ASP A 531 -13.06 -11.27 -48.01
C ASP A 531 -12.49 -11.57 -46.59
N ALA A 532 -12.72 -10.71 -45.59
CA ALA A 532 -12.23 -10.96 -44.23
C ALA A 532 -13.18 -11.90 -43.45
N PRO A 533 -12.74 -13.11 -43.01
CA PRO A 533 -13.63 -14.05 -42.33
C PRO A 533 -14.08 -13.55 -40.95
N ASP A 534 -15.36 -13.74 -40.65
CA ASP A 534 -15.98 -13.31 -39.38
C ASP A 534 -15.25 -13.85 -38.14
N GLY A 535 -15.02 -12.98 -37.16
CA GLY A 535 -14.56 -13.34 -35.81
C GLY A 535 -13.18 -12.84 -35.38
N GLN A 536 -12.36 -12.26 -36.27
CA GLN A 536 -11.06 -11.67 -35.86
C GLN A 536 -11.21 -10.23 -35.33
N ASP A 537 -11.40 -10.11 -34.01
CA ASP A 537 -11.36 -8.83 -33.30
C ASP A 537 -9.92 -8.28 -33.29
N ARG A 538 -9.65 -7.25 -34.10
CA ARG A 538 -8.31 -6.66 -34.31
C ARG A 538 -7.71 -6.06 -32.99
N PRO A 539 -6.37 -5.99 -32.86
CA PRO A 539 -5.68 -5.90 -31.56
C PRO A 539 -5.85 -4.63 -30.69
N THR A 540 -5.16 -4.62 -29.55
CA THR A 540 -5.46 -3.74 -28.39
C THR A 540 -5.27 -2.24 -28.68
N LYS A 541 -6.16 -1.41 -28.14
CA LYS A 541 -6.33 -0.01 -28.58
C LYS A 541 -5.36 1.03 -27.95
N THR A 542 -4.30 0.62 -27.23
CA THR A 542 -3.56 1.56 -26.33
C THR A 542 -2.05 1.34 -26.20
N THR A 543 -1.26 2.42 -26.23
CA THR A 543 0.22 2.43 -26.02
C THR A 543 0.68 2.38 -24.56
N ASN A 544 -0.21 2.13 -23.58
CA ASN A 544 0.13 2.00 -22.13
C ASN A 544 1.34 1.06 -21.86
N ALA A 545 1.57 0.10 -22.76
CA ALA A 545 2.75 -0.76 -22.83
C ALA A 545 4.07 0.03 -22.90
N GLN A 546 4.20 0.94 -23.86
CA GLN A 546 5.42 1.69 -24.14
C GLN A 546 5.66 2.77 -23.09
N GLU A 547 4.63 3.48 -22.61
CA GLU A 547 4.81 4.40 -21.46
C GLU A 547 5.41 3.69 -20.22
N SER A 548 5.01 2.43 -20.00
CA SER A 548 5.53 1.60 -18.90
C SER A 548 6.98 1.18 -19.12
N LEU A 549 7.37 0.84 -20.36
CA LEU A 549 8.75 0.51 -20.73
C LEU A 549 9.66 1.74 -20.76
N HIS A 550 9.18 2.87 -21.27
CA HIS A 550 9.85 4.17 -21.20
C HIS A 550 10.18 4.55 -19.74
N ARG A 551 9.25 4.30 -18.81
CA ARG A 551 9.51 4.48 -17.37
C ARG A 551 10.60 3.52 -16.84
N LEU A 552 10.67 2.28 -17.31
CA LEU A 552 11.74 1.33 -16.95
C LEU A 552 13.09 1.80 -17.49
N TYR A 553 13.16 2.28 -18.73
CA TYR A 553 14.38 2.86 -19.30
C TYR A 553 14.87 4.09 -18.51
N TYR A 554 13.95 4.95 -18.06
CA TYR A 554 14.25 6.08 -17.16
C TYR A 554 14.58 5.68 -15.70
N MET A 555 14.63 4.38 -15.38
CA MET A 555 15.17 3.87 -14.11
C MET A 555 16.51 3.12 -14.30
N LEU A 556 16.93 2.88 -15.55
CA LEU A 556 18.28 2.41 -15.90
C LEU A 556 19.28 3.58 -15.99
N SER A 557 18.80 4.74 -16.45
CA SER A 557 19.58 5.98 -16.58
C SER A 557 18.71 7.19 -16.26
N GLU A 558 19.33 8.23 -15.70
CA GLU A 558 18.70 9.54 -15.45
C GLU A 558 18.35 10.27 -16.77
N GLY A 559 18.96 9.84 -17.88
CA GLY A 559 18.77 10.34 -19.24
C GLY A 559 20.05 10.92 -19.84
N LYS A 560 20.03 11.24 -21.14
CA LYS A 560 21.19 11.73 -21.90
C LYS A 560 22.43 10.81 -21.82
N THR A 561 22.22 9.50 -21.83
CA THR A 561 23.29 8.49 -21.88
C THR A 561 24.07 8.57 -23.20
N SER A 562 25.37 8.29 -23.21
CA SER A 562 26.11 8.06 -24.47
C SER A 562 25.57 6.81 -25.18
N LEU A 563 25.74 6.74 -26.51
CA LEU A 563 25.21 5.64 -27.33
C LEU A 563 25.62 4.27 -26.80
N MET A 564 26.92 4.06 -26.59
CA MET A 564 27.44 2.76 -26.15
C MET A 564 26.92 2.34 -24.77
N LEU A 565 27.02 3.23 -23.78
CA LEU A 565 26.56 2.94 -22.42
C LEU A 565 25.04 2.69 -22.37
N GLY A 566 24.26 3.41 -23.21
CA GLY A 566 22.83 3.20 -23.31
C GLY A 566 22.46 1.86 -23.97
N MET A 567 23.15 1.46 -25.05
CA MET A 567 22.96 0.14 -25.67
C MET A 567 23.26 -1.00 -24.67
N VAL A 568 24.36 -0.89 -23.93
CA VAL A 568 24.72 -1.88 -22.89
C VAL A 568 23.69 -1.91 -21.75
N GLN A 569 23.23 -0.76 -21.26
CA GLN A 569 22.18 -0.70 -20.23
C GLN A 569 20.87 -1.36 -20.68
N LEU A 570 20.47 -1.14 -21.94
CA LEU A 570 19.30 -1.77 -22.53
C LEU A 570 19.50 -3.28 -22.72
N TYR A 571 20.69 -3.72 -23.15
CA TYR A 571 21.00 -5.14 -23.32
C TYR A 571 21.05 -5.91 -22.00
N SER A 572 21.70 -5.38 -20.96
CA SER A 572 21.67 -6.01 -19.63
C SER A 572 20.28 -5.96 -18.98
N PHE A 573 19.43 -4.98 -19.33
CA PHE A 573 18.00 -4.99 -18.96
C PHE A 573 17.24 -6.14 -19.64
N ILE A 574 17.48 -6.37 -20.94
CA ILE A 574 16.92 -7.53 -21.67
C ILE A 574 17.34 -8.84 -21.00
N LYS A 575 18.62 -8.99 -20.63
CA LYS A 575 19.10 -10.20 -19.94
C LYS A 575 18.41 -10.44 -18.59
N VAL A 576 18.06 -9.40 -17.84
CA VAL A 576 17.26 -9.53 -16.62
C VAL A 576 15.82 -10.00 -16.90
N LEU A 577 15.23 -9.67 -18.06
CA LEU A 577 13.93 -10.20 -18.48
C LEU A 577 14.00 -11.67 -18.91
N GLU A 578 15.08 -12.06 -19.60
CA GLU A 578 15.42 -13.43 -19.99
C GLU A 578 15.67 -14.33 -18.76
N GLU A 579 16.44 -13.85 -17.78
CA GLU A 579 16.63 -14.51 -16.48
C GLU A 579 15.33 -14.65 -15.67
N ASP A 580 14.50 -13.60 -15.64
CA ASP A 580 13.19 -13.65 -14.98
C ASP A 580 12.26 -14.65 -15.66
N PHE A 581 12.34 -14.78 -16.99
CA PHE A 581 11.58 -15.77 -17.76
C PHE A 581 12.01 -17.18 -17.36
N ASP A 582 13.30 -17.48 -17.40
CA ASP A 582 13.84 -18.78 -16.99
C ASP A 582 13.62 -19.09 -15.50
N ALA A 583 13.51 -18.08 -14.64
CA ALA A 583 13.12 -18.23 -13.24
C ALA A 583 11.63 -18.61 -13.12
N VAL A 584 10.72 -17.95 -13.84
CA VAL A 584 9.28 -18.27 -13.84
C VAL A 584 9.01 -19.67 -14.43
N MET A 585 9.70 -20.04 -15.51
CA MET A 585 9.59 -21.39 -16.09
C MET A 585 10.05 -22.48 -15.11
N ARG A 586 11.07 -22.20 -14.28
CA ARG A 586 11.49 -23.07 -13.15
C ARG A 586 10.57 -23.03 -11.92
N GLY A 587 9.56 -22.16 -11.90
CA GLY A 587 8.65 -22.02 -10.75
C GLY A 587 9.19 -21.13 -9.61
N VAL A 588 10.24 -20.35 -9.85
CA VAL A 588 10.83 -19.43 -8.87
C VAL A 588 10.04 -18.11 -8.86
N SER A 589 9.62 -17.66 -7.67
CA SER A 589 8.88 -16.40 -7.54
C SER A 589 9.80 -15.18 -7.70
N ILE A 590 9.63 -14.48 -8.82
CA ILE A 590 10.34 -13.23 -9.15
C ILE A 590 9.89 -12.01 -8.32
N GLU A 591 8.71 -12.07 -7.69
CA GLU A 591 8.15 -11.05 -6.79
C GLU A 591 7.93 -11.62 -5.37
N TYR A 592 8.02 -10.78 -4.34
CA TYR A 592 7.57 -11.12 -2.97
C TYR A 592 6.14 -10.61 -2.74
N GLY A 593 5.22 -11.48 -2.27
CA GLY A 593 3.83 -11.10 -1.99
C GLY A 593 2.88 -11.07 -3.21
N SER A 594 3.20 -11.80 -4.29
CA SER A 594 2.32 -11.97 -5.46
C SER A 594 1.03 -12.74 -5.14
N ALA A 595 0.99 -13.49 -4.03
CA ALA A 595 -0.23 -13.83 -3.32
C ALA A 595 -0.70 -12.61 -2.49
N ARG A 596 -1.82 -11.94 -2.77
CA ARG A 596 -3.00 -12.37 -3.56
C ARG A 596 -3.58 -11.21 -4.38
N LYS A 597 -3.53 -11.26 -5.71
CA LYS A 597 -4.50 -10.55 -6.59
C LYS A 597 -5.88 -11.23 -6.51
N GLY A 598 -6.49 -11.20 -5.33
CA GLY A 598 -7.71 -11.96 -5.04
C GLY A 598 -8.32 -11.79 -3.65
N ILE A 599 -7.72 -11.03 -2.72
CA ILE A 599 -8.47 -10.63 -1.50
C ILE A 599 -9.54 -9.61 -1.93
N ASP A 600 -10.78 -10.05 -1.93
CA ASP A 600 -11.93 -9.20 -2.16
C ASP A 600 -12.30 -8.48 -0.85
N ASP A 601 -11.65 -7.32 -0.62
CA ASP A 601 -11.99 -6.25 0.36
C ASP A 601 -13.34 -6.43 1.07
N ILE A 602 -13.34 -6.47 2.41
CA ILE A 602 -14.48 -6.84 3.27
C ILE A 602 -15.79 -6.12 2.93
N SER A 603 -15.72 -4.92 2.34
CA SER A 603 -16.89 -4.21 1.81
C SER A 603 -17.73 -5.03 0.81
N LYS A 604 -17.13 -5.99 0.09
CA LYS A 604 -17.82 -6.92 -0.84
C LYS A 604 -18.56 -8.03 -0.09
N SER A 605 -17.98 -8.55 0.99
CA SER A 605 -18.70 -9.40 1.94
C SER A 605 -19.89 -8.63 2.51
N LEU A 606 -19.71 -7.35 2.86
CA LEU A 606 -20.76 -6.42 3.27
C LEU A 606 -21.68 -5.91 2.13
N GLY A 607 -21.62 -6.51 0.92
CA GLY A 607 -22.59 -6.31 -0.16
C GLY A 607 -22.20 -5.34 -1.28
N TRP A 608 -21.01 -4.74 -1.26
CA TRP A 608 -20.56 -3.85 -2.34
C TRP A 608 -20.13 -4.59 -3.61
N GLU A 609 -20.34 -3.95 -4.76
CA GLU A 609 -20.00 -4.50 -6.07
C GLU A 609 -18.48 -4.55 -6.32
N LYS A 610 -18.05 -5.55 -7.11
CA LYS A 610 -16.65 -5.73 -7.49
C LYS A 610 -16.18 -4.59 -8.41
N LYS A 611 -15.28 -3.73 -7.90
CA LYS A 611 -14.68 -2.59 -8.64
C LYS A 611 -14.18 -3.00 -10.03
N ARG A 612 -14.78 -2.45 -11.09
CA ARG A 612 -14.25 -2.46 -12.46
C ARG A 612 -13.04 -1.50 -12.54
N LYS A 613 -12.06 -1.79 -13.41
CA LYS A 613 -10.80 -1.02 -13.54
C LYS A 613 -11.00 0.34 -14.26
N ARG A 614 -11.56 1.35 -13.59
CA ARG A 614 -11.32 2.80 -13.80
C ARG A 614 -12.27 3.59 -12.89
N ALA A 615 -11.72 4.26 -11.88
CA ALA A 615 -12.38 5.32 -11.13
C ALA A 615 -11.34 6.44 -10.94
N PRO A 616 -11.66 7.71 -11.26
CA PRO A 616 -10.69 8.80 -11.16
C PRO A 616 -10.29 9.06 -9.71
N ASN A 617 -9.03 9.41 -9.48
CA ASN A 617 -8.54 9.79 -8.16
C ASN A 617 -9.06 11.21 -7.81
N PRO A 618 -9.88 11.40 -6.75
CA PRO A 618 -10.43 12.71 -6.42
C PRO A 618 -9.38 13.71 -5.89
N ALA A 619 -8.27 13.22 -5.36
CA ALA A 619 -7.24 14.03 -4.70
C ALA A 619 -6.12 14.42 -5.68
N LYS A 620 -6.47 15.18 -6.73
CA LYS A 620 -5.48 15.77 -7.67
C LYS A 620 -5.70 17.28 -7.82
N PRO A 621 -4.89 18.12 -7.15
CA PRO A 621 -4.88 19.57 -7.37
C PRO A 621 -4.48 19.94 -8.80
N ALA A 622 -4.81 21.17 -9.20
CA ALA A 622 -4.34 21.78 -10.44
C ALA A 622 -3.07 22.62 -10.18
N GLY A 623 -2.12 22.58 -11.11
CA GLY A 623 -0.90 23.41 -11.08
C GLY A 623 0.31 22.81 -10.35
N ASP A 624 1.22 22.17 -11.09
CA ASP A 624 2.66 22.12 -10.77
C ASP A 624 3.43 21.75 -12.06
N GLU A 625 3.75 22.75 -12.88
CA GLU A 625 4.37 22.54 -14.19
C GLU A 625 5.90 22.43 -14.11
N LYS A 626 6.45 21.40 -14.77
CA LYS A 626 7.88 21.28 -15.01
C LYS A 626 8.21 21.74 -16.42
N VAL A 627 8.76 22.95 -16.50
CA VAL A 627 9.36 23.56 -17.69
C VAL A 627 10.22 22.53 -18.46
N ARG A 628 10.06 22.51 -19.79
CA ARG A 628 10.98 21.87 -20.74
C ARG A 628 11.43 22.89 -21.76
N HIS A 629 12.60 22.68 -22.35
CA HIS A 629 13.15 23.55 -23.38
C HIS A 629 12.33 23.47 -24.67
N ALA A 630 12.26 24.58 -25.39
CA ALA A 630 11.68 24.63 -26.73
C ALA A 630 12.47 23.76 -27.72
N SER A 631 11.77 23.23 -28.71
CA SER A 631 12.33 22.49 -29.85
C SER A 631 11.63 22.93 -31.14
N VAL A 632 12.33 22.79 -32.27
CA VAL A 632 11.75 23.05 -33.60
C VAL A 632 10.58 22.09 -33.86
N ASN A 633 9.56 22.57 -34.59
CA ASN A 633 8.32 21.85 -34.87
C ASN A 633 8.56 20.50 -35.57
N ASP A 634 8.04 19.41 -34.99
CA ASP A 634 8.21 18.03 -35.45
C ASP A 634 6.96 17.45 -36.17
N GLY A 635 6.01 18.31 -36.57
CA GLY A 635 4.81 17.94 -37.33
C GLY A 635 3.65 17.43 -36.48
N ARG A 636 3.77 17.45 -35.15
CA ARG A 636 2.67 17.17 -34.21
C ARG A 636 1.54 18.20 -34.33
N PRO A 637 0.29 17.84 -33.99
CA PRO A 637 -0.79 18.81 -33.86
C PRO A 637 -0.52 19.77 -32.69
N PRO A 638 -0.89 21.05 -32.80
CA PRO A 638 -0.64 22.05 -31.75
C PRO A 638 -1.54 21.81 -30.53
N ASP A 639 -0.95 21.35 -29.42
CA ASP A 639 -1.68 20.97 -28.19
C ASP A 639 -1.14 21.58 -26.88
N THR A 640 -0.06 22.36 -26.94
CA THR A 640 0.51 23.09 -25.79
C THR A 640 -0.16 24.45 -25.60
N THR A 641 -0.13 24.98 -24.37
CA THR A 641 -0.61 26.35 -24.10
C THR A 641 0.18 27.34 -24.95
N ASP A 642 1.51 27.32 -24.95
CA ASP A 642 2.34 28.29 -25.68
C ASP A 642 2.21 28.23 -27.21
N GLY A 643 1.73 27.10 -27.76
CA GLY A 643 1.34 26.98 -29.17
C GLY A 643 -0.02 27.66 -29.49
N LEU A 644 -0.68 28.21 -28.48
CA LEU A 644 -2.03 28.77 -28.50
C LEU A 644 -2.12 30.17 -27.82
N LEU A 645 -1.54 30.39 -26.61
CA LEU A 645 -1.36 31.67 -25.83
C LEU A 645 -0.30 31.51 -24.67
N PRO A 646 0.30 32.58 -24.04
CA PRO A 646 1.58 32.47 -23.27
C PRO A 646 1.62 32.55 -21.70
N GLU A 647 2.50 31.73 -21.07
CA GLU A 647 3.30 31.75 -19.78
C GLU A 647 2.86 32.28 -18.36
N LEU A 648 3.21 31.50 -17.27
CA LEU A 648 4.05 31.80 -16.04
C LEU A 648 3.83 30.82 -14.81
N ALA A 649 4.81 30.58 -13.88
CA ALA A 649 4.76 29.57 -12.74
C ALA A 649 5.89 29.68 -11.63
N LYS A 650 6.06 28.69 -10.67
CA LYS A 650 7.20 28.32 -9.70
C LYS A 650 6.94 28.55 -8.13
N LYS A 651 7.50 27.95 -7.01
CA LYS A 651 8.43 26.81 -6.60
C LYS A 651 8.54 26.46 -5.01
N LYS A 652 8.51 25.15 -4.60
CA LYS A 652 8.83 24.25 -3.38
C LYS A 652 9.84 24.49 -2.15
N LEU A 653 9.67 23.84 -0.94
CA LEU A 653 10.65 23.04 -0.03
C LEU A 653 10.37 22.80 1.56
N GLY A 654 11.04 21.84 2.28
CA GLY A 654 11.32 21.81 3.80
C GLY A 654 11.01 20.57 4.76
N ARG A 655 11.85 20.21 5.80
CA ARG A 655 11.63 19.19 6.94
C ARG A 655 12.76 19.10 8.05
N PRO A 656 12.50 18.72 9.35
CA PRO A 656 13.47 17.92 10.19
C PRO A 656 12.90 16.77 11.12
N SER A 657 13.38 16.57 12.38
CA SER A 657 13.43 15.27 13.13
C SER A 657 13.34 15.31 14.68
N GLY A 658 13.00 14.18 15.33
CA GLY A 658 13.09 13.90 16.80
C GLY A 658 11.93 13.04 17.34
N SER A 659 12.17 11.88 17.98
CA SER A 659 11.08 10.97 18.44
C SER A 659 11.37 10.19 19.74
N VAL A 660 10.35 10.12 20.61
CA VAL A 660 10.36 9.49 21.96
C VAL A 660 10.02 7.99 21.91
N ASN A 661 10.28 7.25 23.00
CA ASN A 661 9.84 5.86 23.20
C ASN A 661 8.31 5.66 23.03
N ILE A 662 7.92 4.46 22.59
CA ILE A 662 6.55 4.13 22.17
C ILE A 662 6.13 2.81 22.82
N ASP A 663 5.04 2.84 23.60
CA ASP A 663 4.35 1.63 24.05
C ASP A 663 3.58 0.99 22.87
N ARG A 664 3.82 -0.32 22.69
CA ARG A 664 3.25 -1.15 21.62
C ARG A 664 2.73 -2.49 22.15
N ASN A 665 2.47 -2.61 23.46
CA ASN A 665 1.91 -3.82 24.04
C ASN A 665 0.59 -4.18 23.33
N PRO A 666 0.44 -5.37 22.72
CA PRO A 666 -0.74 -5.72 21.92
C PRO A 666 -2.03 -5.90 22.75
N PHE A 667 -1.92 -5.97 24.08
CA PHE A 667 -3.07 -6.08 24.98
C PHE A 667 -3.53 -4.72 25.50
N SER A 668 -2.64 -3.75 25.69
CA SER A 668 -2.97 -2.40 26.18
C SER A 668 -2.91 -1.31 25.11
N THR A 669 -2.51 -1.61 23.87
CA THR A 669 -2.40 -0.64 22.77
C THR A 669 -2.91 -1.17 21.44
N TYR A 670 -3.35 -0.28 20.55
CA TYR A 670 -3.58 -0.61 19.13
C TYR A 670 -3.19 0.56 18.19
N PRO A 671 -2.76 0.28 16.95
CA PRO A 671 -2.36 1.32 16.00
C PRO A 671 -3.55 2.14 15.49
N SER A 672 -3.52 3.45 15.70
CA SER A 672 -4.50 4.43 15.23
C SER A 672 -3.79 5.54 14.43
N TYR A 673 -4.50 6.64 14.15
CA TYR A 673 -4.00 7.83 13.45
C TYR A 673 -2.85 8.49 14.23
N ARG A 674 -2.02 9.26 13.52
CA ARG A 674 -0.76 9.81 14.04
C ARG A 674 -0.54 11.23 13.49
N ALA A 675 -0.01 12.11 14.32
CA ALA A 675 0.45 13.44 13.90
C ALA A 675 1.63 13.33 12.91
N SER A 676 1.59 14.17 11.87
CA SER A 676 2.65 14.23 10.85
C SER A 676 3.65 15.35 11.15
N THR A 677 4.95 15.07 10.96
CA THR A 677 6.03 16.05 11.07
C THR A 677 6.27 16.83 9.77
N GLN A 678 5.37 16.73 8.78
CA GLN A 678 5.42 17.49 7.53
C GLN A 678 4.44 18.67 7.63
N ARG A 679 4.90 19.91 7.40
CA ARG A 679 4.12 21.15 7.64
C ARG A 679 2.70 21.11 7.05
N HIS A 680 2.56 20.79 5.76
CA HIS A 680 1.25 20.70 5.08
C HIS A 680 0.31 19.59 5.63
N LEU A 681 0.85 18.66 6.43
CA LEU A 681 0.12 17.56 7.09
C LEU A 681 0.00 17.73 8.62
N ALA A 682 0.50 18.84 9.19
CA ALA A 682 0.42 19.16 10.60
C ALA A 682 -1.02 19.52 11.03
N ASN A 683 -1.25 19.59 12.35
CA ASN A 683 -2.49 20.10 12.95
C ASN A 683 -3.79 19.37 12.53
N ARG A 684 -3.69 18.07 12.21
CA ARG A 684 -4.82 17.21 11.77
C ARG A 684 -5.48 16.38 12.89
N CYS A 685 -5.28 16.76 14.15
CA CYS A 685 -5.81 16.06 15.32
C CYS A 685 -7.35 16.08 15.39
N TRP A 686 -7.99 17.15 14.92
CA TRP A 686 -9.45 17.23 14.72
C TRP A 686 -9.99 16.05 13.90
N MET A 687 -9.35 15.79 12.76
CA MET A 687 -9.67 14.65 11.90
C MET A 687 -9.29 13.32 12.55
N ALA A 688 -8.15 13.23 13.24
CA ALA A 688 -7.70 12.00 13.89
C ALA A 688 -8.71 11.54 14.98
N ALA A 689 -9.11 12.44 15.87
CA ALA A 689 -10.10 12.20 16.91
C ALA A 689 -11.48 11.87 16.31
N ALA A 690 -11.98 12.68 15.36
CA ALA A 690 -13.26 12.44 14.70
C ALA A 690 -13.31 11.06 14.00
N LEU A 691 -12.24 10.67 13.31
CA LEU A 691 -12.16 9.39 12.60
C LEU A 691 -12.02 8.18 13.53
N GLU A 692 -11.49 8.33 14.74
CA GLU A 692 -11.46 7.24 15.73
C GLU A 692 -12.82 7.13 16.47
N THR A 693 -13.45 8.27 16.84
CA THR A 693 -14.80 8.23 17.44
C THR A 693 -15.83 7.65 16.49
N LEU A 694 -15.80 7.99 15.20
CA LEU A 694 -16.69 7.40 14.19
C LEU A 694 -16.37 5.93 13.91
N TYR A 695 -15.10 5.49 14.01
CA TYR A 695 -14.76 4.07 13.82
C TYR A 695 -15.24 3.17 14.98
N ALA A 696 -15.45 3.72 16.18
CA ALA A 696 -16.06 3.00 17.29
C ALA A 696 -17.54 2.63 17.06
N LEU A 697 -18.24 3.37 16.19
CA LEU A 697 -19.64 3.15 15.82
C LEU A 697 -19.83 2.21 14.61
N TYR A 698 -18.75 1.99 13.85
CA TYR A 698 -18.82 1.41 12.51
C TYR A 698 -19.26 -0.07 12.53
N SER A 699 -20.28 -0.37 11.74
CA SER A 699 -20.96 -1.68 11.67
C SER A 699 -21.47 -1.97 10.26
N PRO A 700 -21.90 -3.21 9.93
CA PRO A 700 -22.47 -3.54 8.61
C PRO A 700 -23.65 -2.67 8.18
N LEU A 701 -24.38 -2.05 9.11
CA LEU A 701 -25.44 -1.08 8.82
C LEU A 701 -24.95 0.08 7.93
N TRP A 702 -23.69 0.49 8.06
CA TRP A 702 -23.05 1.55 7.27
C TRP A 702 -22.85 1.19 5.77
N HIS A 703 -23.13 -0.07 5.39
CA HIS A 703 -23.12 -0.54 4.00
C HIS A 703 -24.53 -0.70 3.41
N ARG A 704 -25.57 -0.77 4.25
CA ARG A 704 -26.93 -1.22 3.86
C ARG A 704 -27.51 -0.35 2.75
N GLY A 705 -27.74 -0.95 1.57
CA GLY A 705 -28.29 -0.26 0.40
C GLY A 705 -27.30 0.64 -0.36
N SER A 706 -26.00 0.60 -0.04
CA SER A 706 -24.93 1.27 -0.79
C SER A 706 -24.19 0.27 -1.69
N SER A 707 -23.81 0.70 -2.89
CA SER A 707 -23.01 -0.11 -3.84
C SER A 707 -21.51 0.18 -3.78
N GLY A 708 -21.06 1.07 -2.88
CA GLY A 708 -19.66 1.53 -2.81
C GLY A 708 -19.20 2.40 -3.99
N LYS A 709 -20.02 2.60 -5.02
CA LYS A 709 -19.65 3.36 -6.24
C LYS A 709 -19.49 4.87 -6.01
N GLY A 710 -20.13 5.44 -4.98
CA GLY A 710 -20.15 6.88 -4.70
C GLY A 710 -18.78 7.49 -4.38
N THR A 711 -18.64 8.79 -4.67
CA THR A 711 -17.42 9.60 -4.44
C THR A 711 -17.54 10.59 -3.28
N SER A 712 -18.70 10.64 -2.59
CA SER A 712 -18.93 11.55 -1.45
C SER A 712 -17.98 11.28 -0.28
N LEU A 713 -17.79 12.31 0.58
CA LEU A 713 -16.91 12.24 1.74
C LEU A 713 -17.28 11.06 2.67
N PHE A 714 -18.57 10.86 2.93
CA PHE A 714 -19.07 9.67 3.66
C PHE A 714 -18.73 8.35 2.96
N THR A 715 -18.81 8.28 1.63
CA THR A 715 -18.45 7.03 0.92
C THR A 715 -16.94 6.76 0.97
N SER A 716 -16.11 7.81 1.00
CA SER A 716 -14.67 7.69 1.26
C SER A 716 -14.37 7.26 2.70
N LEU A 717 -15.14 7.73 3.68
CA LEU A 717 -15.05 7.29 5.08
C LEU A 717 -15.33 5.79 5.21
N VAL A 718 -16.46 5.31 4.68
CA VAL A 718 -16.82 3.87 4.74
C VAL A 718 -15.79 3.01 4.00
N LYS A 719 -15.25 3.49 2.86
CA LYS A 719 -14.13 2.82 2.15
C LYS A 719 -12.88 2.67 3.02
N HIS A 720 -12.53 3.69 3.78
CA HIS A 720 -11.41 3.64 4.73
C HIS A 720 -11.69 2.67 5.88
N PHE A 721 -12.87 2.76 6.51
CA PHE A 721 -13.25 1.87 7.61
C PHE A 721 -13.28 0.40 7.16
N SER A 722 -13.78 0.09 5.96
CA SER A 722 -13.71 -1.25 5.36
C SER A 722 -12.28 -1.73 5.17
N ALA A 723 -11.38 -0.87 4.68
CA ALA A 723 -9.96 -1.20 4.52
C ALA A 723 -9.26 -1.42 5.88
N ARG A 724 -9.61 -0.64 6.90
CA ARG A 724 -9.11 -0.82 8.28
C ARG A 724 -9.60 -2.13 8.89
N THR A 725 -10.89 -2.45 8.80
CA THR A 725 -11.43 -3.73 9.30
C THR A 725 -10.89 -4.93 8.51
N THR A 726 -10.65 -4.79 7.20
CA THR A 726 -9.95 -5.81 6.41
C THR A 726 -8.54 -6.07 6.95
N TYR A 727 -7.80 -5.02 7.35
CA TYR A 727 -6.52 -5.19 8.04
C TYR A 727 -6.70 -5.82 9.42
N GLU A 728 -7.63 -5.34 10.26
CA GLU A 728 -7.82 -5.86 11.62
C GLU A 728 -8.19 -7.37 11.61
N LEU A 729 -8.93 -7.83 10.60
CA LEU A 729 -9.30 -9.23 10.34
C LEU A 729 -8.17 -10.09 9.74
N THR A 730 -7.36 -9.56 8.82
CA THR A 730 -6.37 -10.37 8.07
C THR A 730 -4.92 -10.18 8.54
N GLN A 731 -4.64 -9.13 9.30
CA GLN A 731 -3.32 -8.58 9.62
C GLN A 731 -2.40 -8.39 8.39
N ALA A 732 -2.97 -8.32 7.18
CA ALA A 732 -2.22 -8.29 5.93
C ALA A 732 -2.03 -6.86 5.41
N GLY A 733 -0.78 -6.50 5.09
CA GLY A 733 -0.42 -5.20 4.52
C GLY A 733 0.13 -4.23 5.58
N SER A 734 -0.31 -2.98 5.55
CA SER A 734 0.18 -1.94 6.48
C SER A 734 -0.94 -1.02 6.93
N ILE A 735 -1.33 -1.15 8.21
CA ILE A 735 -2.34 -0.30 8.86
C ILE A 735 -1.98 1.18 8.80
N ARG A 736 -0.74 1.56 9.12
CA ARG A 736 -0.26 2.95 9.00
C ARG A 736 -0.37 3.45 7.56
N GLY A 737 0.00 2.60 6.59
CA GLY A 737 -0.14 2.89 5.16
C GLY A 737 -1.59 3.03 4.67
N ALA A 738 -2.58 2.49 5.39
CA ALA A 738 -4.00 2.72 5.13
C ALA A 738 -4.49 4.02 5.79
N LEU A 739 -4.23 4.18 7.08
CA LEU A 739 -4.63 5.35 7.89
C LEU A 739 -4.13 6.67 7.26
N THR A 740 -2.84 6.77 6.91
CA THR A 740 -2.29 7.99 6.30
C THR A 740 -2.93 8.30 4.94
N LYS A 741 -3.17 7.30 4.09
CA LYS A 741 -3.83 7.51 2.78
C LYS A 741 -5.25 8.03 2.93
N ALA A 742 -5.98 7.54 3.93
CA ALA A 742 -7.32 8.00 4.23
C ALA A 742 -7.33 9.43 4.80
N GLN A 743 -6.43 9.76 5.73
CA GLN A 743 -6.27 11.13 6.23
C GLN A 743 -5.91 12.12 5.10
N THR A 744 -5.08 11.73 4.12
CA THR A 744 -4.83 12.56 2.95
C THR A 744 -6.10 12.73 2.09
N LEU A 745 -6.76 11.63 1.72
CA LEU A 745 -7.95 11.66 0.86
C LEU A 745 -9.12 12.45 1.46
N LEU A 746 -9.44 12.20 2.73
CA LEU A 746 -10.56 12.83 3.42
C LEU A 746 -10.30 14.32 3.67
N PHE A 747 -9.07 14.70 4.03
CA PHE A 747 -8.68 16.11 4.10
C PHE A 747 -8.86 16.82 2.76
N THR A 748 -8.34 16.28 1.65
CA THR A 748 -8.49 16.92 0.33
C THR A 748 -9.97 17.01 -0.09
N GLN A 749 -10.81 16.02 0.27
CA GLN A 749 -12.25 16.11 0.01
C GLN A 749 -12.99 17.11 0.93
N ALA A 750 -12.53 17.34 2.16
CA ALA A 750 -13.06 18.38 3.05
C ALA A 750 -12.63 19.79 2.57
N GLN A 751 -11.36 19.96 2.22
CA GLN A 751 -10.81 21.19 1.63
C GLN A 751 -11.48 21.54 0.30
N ASN A 752 -11.76 20.56 -0.57
CA ASN A 752 -12.52 20.81 -1.81
C ASN A 752 -13.98 21.23 -1.57
N ARG A 753 -14.52 21.07 -0.35
CA ARG A 753 -15.88 21.49 0.06
C ARG A 753 -15.88 22.83 0.78
N SER A 754 -14.96 23.04 1.73
CA SER A 754 -14.74 24.32 2.38
C SER A 754 -13.24 24.66 2.43
N PRO A 755 -12.69 25.30 1.37
CA PRO A 755 -11.25 25.56 1.29
C PRO A 755 -10.77 26.63 2.28
N ARG A 756 -11.69 27.44 2.83
CA ARG A 756 -11.40 28.41 3.91
C ARG A 756 -11.40 27.77 5.30
N SER A 757 -12.08 26.65 5.50
CA SER A 757 -12.14 25.96 6.80
C SER A 757 -11.06 24.90 6.97
N PHE A 758 -10.53 24.34 5.88
CA PHE A 758 -9.53 23.26 5.91
C PHE A 758 -8.28 23.65 5.10
N VAL A 759 -7.43 24.48 5.70
CA VAL A 759 -6.16 24.96 5.10
C VAL A 759 -5.03 23.96 5.40
N GLU A 760 -4.04 23.82 4.50
CA GLU A 760 -2.97 22.83 4.66
C GLU A 760 -1.98 23.18 5.79
N GLY A 761 -1.99 22.36 6.84
CA GLY A 761 -1.10 22.52 8.01
C GLY A 761 -1.68 23.40 9.11
N GLU A 762 -2.84 24.01 8.89
CA GLU A 762 -3.57 24.78 9.90
C GLU A 762 -4.53 23.92 10.71
N PHE A 763 -4.94 24.44 11.86
CA PHE A 763 -5.99 23.85 12.69
C PHE A 763 -7.38 24.07 12.05
N ALA A 764 -8.30 23.15 12.28
CA ALA A 764 -9.69 23.23 11.82
C ALA A 764 -10.63 22.58 12.84
N SER A 765 -11.93 22.90 12.80
CA SER A 765 -12.86 22.36 13.79
C SER A 765 -13.26 20.91 13.49
N ALA A 766 -13.39 20.11 14.55
CA ALA A 766 -13.75 18.68 14.45
C ALA A 766 -15.25 18.50 14.16
N ASP A 767 -16.08 19.36 14.76
CA ASP A 767 -17.52 19.49 14.56
C ASP A 767 -17.89 19.67 13.09
N LEU A 768 -17.46 20.76 12.43
CA LEU A 768 -17.72 21.02 11.01
C LEU A 768 -17.31 19.84 10.10
N PHE A 769 -16.22 19.15 10.43
CA PHE A 769 -15.80 17.96 9.68
C PHE A 769 -16.75 16.77 9.88
N ILE A 770 -17.25 16.55 11.10
CA ILE A 770 -18.26 15.52 11.39
C ILE A 770 -19.60 15.90 10.75
N GLU A 771 -20.05 17.16 10.83
CA GLU A 771 -21.26 17.62 10.15
C GLU A 771 -21.16 17.43 8.63
N MET A 772 -20.03 17.79 8.01
CA MET A 772 -19.78 17.57 6.58
C MET A 772 -19.64 16.09 6.17
N LEU A 773 -19.43 15.19 7.13
CA LEU A 773 -19.48 13.73 6.95
C LEU A 773 -20.91 13.18 7.08
N LEU A 774 -21.71 13.72 8.02
CA LEU A 774 -23.02 13.20 8.38
C LEU A 774 -24.19 13.86 7.64
N ASP A 775 -24.04 15.06 7.04
CA ASP A 775 -25.08 15.70 6.24
C ASP A 775 -25.50 14.82 5.04
N PRO A 776 -26.76 14.34 4.98
CA PRO A 776 -27.27 13.54 3.87
C PRO A 776 -27.40 14.31 2.54
N LYS A 777 -27.43 15.64 2.56
CA LYS A 777 -27.51 16.49 1.35
C LYS A 777 -26.16 16.55 0.64
N ALA A 778 -25.10 16.90 1.36
CA ALA A 778 -23.72 16.85 0.85
C ALA A 778 -23.23 15.40 0.62
N ASN A 779 -23.86 14.40 1.23
CA ASN A 779 -23.47 12.99 1.10
C ASN A 779 -24.63 12.10 0.64
N PRO A 780 -25.02 12.13 -0.65
CA PRO A 780 -26.09 11.31 -1.21
C PRO A 780 -25.68 9.82 -1.31
N ASN A 781 -25.64 9.14 -0.16
CA ASN A 781 -25.39 7.72 -0.01
C ASN A 781 -26.55 7.10 0.80
N ARG A 782 -27.22 6.10 0.22
CA ARG A 782 -28.41 5.47 0.83
C ARG A 782 -28.16 4.86 2.21
N ALA A 783 -26.92 4.44 2.49
CA ALA A 783 -26.53 3.88 3.78
C ALA A 783 -26.28 4.92 4.90
N LEU A 784 -26.25 6.23 4.59
CA LEU A 784 -26.18 7.28 5.61
C LEU A 784 -27.56 7.62 6.18
N LYS A 785 -28.59 7.60 5.32
CA LYS A 785 -29.96 7.92 5.71
C LYS A 785 -30.46 6.93 6.78
N GLY A 786 -30.89 7.46 7.91
CA GLY A 786 -31.34 6.69 9.07
C GLY A 786 -30.25 6.23 10.04
N LEU A 787 -28.96 6.56 9.83
CA LEU A 787 -27.91 6.26 10.82
C LEU A 787 -27.89 7.23 12.01
N PHE A 788 -28.21 8.50 11.76
CA PHE A 788 -28.20 9.60 12.74
C PHE A 788 -29.46 10.49 12.67
N ASP A 789 -30.40 10.19 11.77
CA ASP A 789 -31.56 11.04 11.48
C ASP A 789 -32.55 11.11 12.66
N LEU A 790 -32.70 12.29 13.24
CA LEU A 790 -33.75 12.67 14.21
C LEU A 790 -34.72 13.68 13.60
N GLU A 791 -35.88 13.88 14.24
CA GLU A 791 -36.92 14.82 13.83
C GLU A 791 -37.09 15.90 14.91
N GLU A 792 -36.76 17.16 14.60
CA GLU A 792 -36.99 18.29 15.50
C GLU A 792 -38.19 19.11 15.03
N LYS A 793 -39.15 19.33 15.95
CA LYS A 793 -40.34 20.15 15.73
C LYS A 793 -40.23 21.43 16.54
N ARG A 794 -40.33 22.57 15.86
CA ARG A 794 -40.17 23.91 16.44
C ARG A 794 -41.44 24.71 16.19
N THR A 795 -42.08 25.16 17.26
CA THR A 795 -43.23 26.08 17.20
C THR A 795 -42.74 27.48 17.56
N LEU A 796 -42.89 28.42 16.62
CA LEU A 796 -42.48 29.81 16.76
C LEU A 796 -43.72 30.67 17.02
N THR A 797 -43.82 31.28 18.19
CA THR A 797 -44.97 32.11 18.62
C THR A 797 -44.56 33.56 18.83
N CYS A 798 -45.43 34.51 18.46
CA CYS A 798 -45.21 35.94 18.71
C CYS A 798 -46.18 36.41 19.80
N PRO A 799 -45.72 36.92 20.95
CA PRO A 799 -46.61 37.41 22.02
C PRO A 799 -47.59 38.48 21.55
N SER A 800 -47.17 39.36 20.64
CA SER A 800 -48.01 40.42 20.07
C SER A 800 -48.93 39.94 18.93
N HIS A 801 -48.62 38.80 18.31
CA HIS A 801 -49.37 38.26 17.17
C HIS A 801 -49.50 36.73 17.26
N PRO A 802 -50.35 36.18 18.15
CA PRO A 802 -50.50 34.73 18.32
C PRO A 802 -50.93 33.99 17.04
N GLY A 803 -51.67 34.65 16.15
CA GLY A 803 -52.08 34.11 14.84
C GLY A 803 -50.92 33.89 13.85
N GLU A 804 -49.76 34.52 14.05
CA GLU A 804 -48.56 34.38 13.21
C GLU A 804 -47.68 33.17 13.63
N THR A 805 -48.28 32.18 14.30
CA THR A 805 -47.56 31.01 14.82
C THR A 805 -47.08 30.10 13.70
N GLN A 806 -45.77 29.87 13.62
CA GLN A 806 -45.16 29.01 12.60
C GLN A 806 -44.77 27.66 13.19
N ASN A 807 -45.34 26.58 12.64
CA ASN A 807 -44.94 25.21 12.97
C ASN A 807 -43.92 24.71 11.93
N LEU A 808 -42.70 24.45 12.38
CA LEU A 808 -41.59 23.98 11.56
C LEU A 808 -41.21 22.55 11.97
N THR A 809 -40.78 21.73 11.01
CA THR A 809 -40.22 20.41 11.28
C THR A 809 -39.00 20.20 10.40
N ARG A 810 -37.88 19.76 10.98
CA ARG A 810 -36.63 19.49 10.27
C ARG A 810 -36.03 18.16 10.70
N VAL A 811 -35.37 17.48 9.78
CA VAL A 811 -34.46 16.38 10.11
C VAL A 811 -33.15 16.97 10.62
N VAL A 812 -32.64 16.45 11.74
CA VAL A 812 -31.33 16.82 12.31
C VAL A 812 -30.47 15.57 12.51
N HIS A 813 -29.18 15.69 12.23
CA HIS A 813 -28.16 14.63 12.43
C HIS A 813 -27.09 15.02 13.45
N THR A 814 -27.10 16.29 13.89
CA THR A 814 -26.26 16.85 14.94
C THR A 814 -27.18 17.39 16.03
N ILE A 815 -26.91 17.05 17.29
CA ILE A 815 -27.64 17.55 18.45
C ILE A 815 -26.74 18.58 19.15
N ASN A 816 -26.92 19.86 18.83
CA ASN A 816 -26.14 20.94 19.42
C ASN A 816 -26.69 21.28 20.81
N ILE A 817 -25.91 21.01 21.85
CA ILE A 817 -26.20 21.42 23.23
C ILE A 817 -25.53 22.77 23.48
N ARG A 818 -26.33 23.77 23.84
CA ARG A 818 -25.88 25.15 24.13
C ARG A 818 -26.15 25.51 25.57
N ARG A 819 -25.29 26.34 26.17
CA ARG A 819 -25.51 26.92 27.50
C ARG A 819 -26.89 27.57 27.63
N ALA A 820 -27.30 28.38 26.64
CA ALA A 820 -28.61 29.04 26.62
C ALA A 820 -29.79 28.06 26.80
N MET A 821 -29.72 26.84 26.26
CA MET A 821 -30.78 25.84 26.42
C MET A 821 -30.99 25.42 27.89
N PHE A 822 -29.95 25.50 28.72
CA PHE A 822 -30.07 25.29 30.17
C PHE A 822 -30.65 26.53 30.87
N ASP A 823 -30.06 27.70 30.59
CA ASP A 823 -30.42 28.98 31.21
C ASP A 823 -31.89 29.36 30.93
N GLU A 824 -32.31 29.33 29.66
CA GLU A 824 -33.69 29.62 29.21
C GLU A 824 -34.73 28.62 29.77
N ASN A 825 -34.29 27.44 30.22
CA ASN A 825 -35.17 26.38 30.73
C ASN A 825 -35.08 26.14 32.24
N GLN A 826 -34.27 26.92 32.96
CA GLN A 826 -34.01 26.81 34.40
C GLN A 826 -33.46 25.42 34.82
N ILE A 827 -32.59 24.83 33.99
CA ILE A 827 -31.95 23.55 34.25
C ILE A 827 -30.48 23.81 34.62
N PRO A 828 -29.93 23.23 35.72
CA PRO A 828 -28.50 23.36 36.02
C PRO A 828 -27.63 22.81 34.90
N HIS A 829 -26.52 23.48 34.55
CA HIS A 829 -25.63 23.09 33.43
C HIS A 829 -25.11 21.65 33.54
N ALA A 830 -24.99 21.13 34.77
CA ALA A 830 -24.61 19.74 34.99
C ALA A 830 -25.67 18.73 34.48
N ASN A 831 -26.96 19.06 34.52
CA ASN A 831 -28.04 18.08 34.36
C ASN A 831 -28.48 17.89 32.89
N VAL A 832 -27.58 17.36 32.05
CA VAL A 832 -27.88 17.00 30.65
C VAL A 832 -29.06 16.02 30.57
N ALA A 833 -29.19 15.10 31.54
CA ALA A 833 -30.29 14.13 31.58
C ALA A 833 -31.67 14.81 31.67
N GLN A 834 -31.82 15.83 32.52
CA GLN A 834 -33.05 16.63 32.64
C GLN A 834 -33.30 17.46 31.38
N LEU A 835 -32.26 18.02 30.76
CA LEU A 835 -32.38 18.75 29.48
C LEU A 835 -32.95 17.85 28.38
N LEU A 836 -32.39 16.66 28.17
CA LEU A 836 -32.86 15.71 27.16
C LEU A 836 -34.26 15.16 27.48
N SER A 837 -34.56 14.92 28.76
CA SER A 837 -35.90 14.53 29.20
C SER A 837 -36.94 15.60 28.87
N LYS A 838 -36.65 16.88 29.17
CA LYS A 838 -37.55 18.00 28.83
C LYS A 838 -37.72 18.15 27.31
N TRP A 839 -36.62 18.13 26.56
CA TRP A 839 -36.62 18.28 25.09
C TRP A 839 -37.41 17.18 24.36
N THR A 840 -37.41 15.96 24.90
CA THR A 840 -38.09 14.81 24.30
C THR A 840 -39.53 14.58 24.80
N SER A 841 -40.04 15.42 25.73
CA SER A 841 -41.37 15.27 26.33
C SER A 841 -42.25 16.53 26.31
N THR A 842 -41.74 17.66 26.83
CA THR A 842 -42.53 18.86 27.20
C THR A 842 -42.05 20.13 26.48
N ALA A 843 -41.06 19.98 25.60
CA ALA A 843 -40.35 21.02 24.85
C ALA A 843 -39.37 21.87 25.67
N LEU A 844 -38.26 22.23 25.02
CA LEU A 844 -37.40 23.32 25.47
C LEU A 844 -37.98 24.65 24.98
N GLN A 845 -37.98 25.65 25.84
CA GLN A 845 -38.24 27.04 25.47
C GLN A 845 -36.92 27.74 25.11
N GLY A 846 -36.99 28.76 24.26
CA GLY A 846 -35.88 29.67 23.95
C GLY A 846 -36.31 30.81 23.03
N VAL A 847 -35.35 31.60 22.54
CA VAL A 847 -35.63 32.71 21.60
C VAL A 847 -35.12 32.40 20.20
N SER A 848 -35.99 32.55 19.19
CA SER A 848 -35.61 32.35 17.79
C SER A 848 -34.95 33.60 17.20
N GLY A 849 -33.91 33.44 16.39
CA GLY A 849 -33.29 34.52 15.60
C GLY A 849 -34.14 35.06 14.45
N LEU A 850 -35.44 34.73 14.40
CA LEU A 850 -36.40 35.18 13.41
C LEU A 850 -37.34 36.22 14.01
N THR A 851 -37.61 37.31 13.31
CA THR A 851 -38.55 38.35 13.71
C THR A 851 -39.96 38.10 13.16
N CYS A 852 -40.98 38.50 13.93
CA CYS A 852 -42.37 38.48 13.47
C CYS A 852 -42.58 39.52 12.36
N LYS A 853 -43.06 39.07 11.20
CA LYS A 853 -43.30 39.93 10.02
C LYS A 853 -44.32 41.03 10.31
N SER A 854 -45.36 40.72 11.07
CA SER A 854 -46.44 41.64 11.39
C SER A 854 -46.04 42.69 12.44
N CYS A 855 -45.15 42.33 13.37
CA CYS A 855 -44.42 43.32 14.19
C CYS A 855 -43.53 44.24 13.35
N LEU A 856 -42.82 43.69 12.35
CA LEU A 856 -41.92 44.45 11.50
C LEU A 856 -42.68 45.43 10.57
N ALA A 857 -43.83 45.01 10.06
CA ALA A 857 -44.69 45.80 9.17
C ALA A 857 -45.35 47.00 9.88
N GLY A 858 -45.65 46.89 11.19
CA GLY A 858 -46.19 48.00 11.99
C GLY A 858 -45.21 49.12 12.32
N ARG A 859 -43.96 49.09 11.81
CA ARG A 859 -42.90 50.02 12.19
C ARG A 859 -42.95 51.32 11.39
N VAL A 860 -43.37 52.41 12.03
CA VAL A 860 -43.05 53.78 11.55
C VAL A 860 -41.53 53.96 11.61
N ILE A 861 -40.90 54.14 10.44
CA ILE A 861 -39.45 54.38 10.35
C ILE A 861 -39.15 55.81 10.79
N ARG A 862 -38.76 55.99 12.05
CA ARG A 862 -37.98 57.16 12.44
C ARG A 862 -36.52 56.92 12.04
N HIS A 863 -35.92 57.88 11.34
CA HIS A 863 -34.47 57.88 11.12
C HIS A 863 -33.76 57.90 12.48
N GLN A 864 -32.74 57.06 12.64
CA GLN A 864 -31.80 57.18 13.75
C GLN A 864 -30.70 58.13 13.32
N GLU A 865 -30.56 59.25 14.03
CA GLU A 865 -29.38 60.10 13.92
C GLU A 865 -28.22 59.40 14.63
N PHE A 866 -27.09 59.26 13.95
CA PHE A 866 -25.88 58.67 14.50
C PHE A 866 -24.90 59.81 14.84
N VAL A 867 -24.60 59.98 16.13
CA VAL A 867 -23.58 60.93 16.58
C VAL A 867 -22.20 60.25 16.46
N PRO A 868 -21.21 60.85 15.76
CA PRO A 868 -19.86 60.32 15.73
C PRO A 868 -19.19 60.39 17.10
N VAL A 869 -18.51 59.32 17.50
CA VAL A 869 -17.66 59.27 18.70
C VAL A 869 -16.20 59.24 18.24
N ALA A 870 -15.33 60.03 18.87
CA ALA A 870 -13.96 60.26 18.42
C ALA A 870 -12.96 59.18 18.90
N SER A 871 -13.28 57.91 18.63
CA SER A 871 -12.44 56.75 19.01
C SER A 871 -12.49 55.68 17.92
N ASP A 872 -11.33 55.25 17.41
CA ASP A 872 -11.21 54.33 16.27
C ASP A 872 -11.61 52.86 16.58
N VAL A 873 -12.09 52.56 17.79
CA VAL A 873 -12.33 51.18 18.27
C VAL A 873 -13.74 50.95 18.83
N GLU A 874 -14.59 51.98 18.95
CA GLU A 874 -15.99 51.81 19.41
C GLU A 874 -17.01 52.00 18.27
N MET A 875 -17.91 51.01 18.10
CA MET A 875 -19.10 51.17 17.27
C MET A 875 -20.14 52.03 17.99
N SER A 876 -20.83 52.89 17.24
CA SER A 876 -21.74 53.92 17.78
C SER A 876 -22.77 53.38 18.77
N THR A 877 -22.77 53.89 20.00
CA THR A 877 -23.76 53.57 21.03
C THR A 877 -25.09 54.28 20.73
N SER A 878 -26.07 53.53 20.23
CA SER A 878 -27.42 54.08 20.00
C SER A 878 -28.14 54.32 21.33
N GLN A 879 -28.24 55.57 21.77
CA GLN A 879 -29.02 55.98 22.94
C GLN A 879 -30.54 55.91 22.68
N VAL A 880 -31.07 54.69 22.57
CA VAL A 880 -32.53 54.44 22.54
C VAL A 880 -32.85 53.26 23.47
N GLY A 881 -33.21 53.57 24.72
CA GLY A 881 -33.70 52.60 25.68
C GLY A 881 -35.12 52.12 25.34
N SER A 882 -35.26 51.18 24.40
CA SER A 882 -36.50 50.40 24.23
C SER A 882 -36.22 49.08 23.50
N SER A 883 -36.12 47.99 24.25
CA SER A 883 -35.91 46.63 23.75
C SER A 883 -37.21 46.03 23.18
N ASN A 884 -37.67 46.60 22.06
CA ASN A 884 -38.80 46.07 21.27
C ASN A 884 -38.42 44.72 20.64
N ASN A 885 -38.51 43.67 21.45
CA ASN A 885 -37.98 42.35 21.13
C ASN A 885 -38.94 41.58 20.22
N PHE A 886 -38.98 41.95 18.94
CA PHE A 886 -39.88 41.40 17.91
C PHE A 886 -39.55 39.95 17.48
N LEU A 887 -38.67 39.26 18.20
CA LEU A 887 -38.27 37.88 17.95
C LEU A 887 -39.40 36.91 18.30
N TYR A 888 -39.46 35.78 17.58
CA TYR A 888 -40.36 34.68 17.95
C TYR A 888 -39.85 33.96 19.22
N ILE A 889 -40.74 33.70 20.17
CA ILE A 889 -40.51 32.72 21.22
C ILE A 889 -40.57 31.33 20.59
N GLU A 890 -39.59 30.50 20.89
CA GLU A 890 -39.41 29.18 20.30
C GLU A 890 -39.67 28.08 21.32
N SER A 891 -40.49 27.11 20.93
CA SER A 891 -40.70 25.87 21.67
C SER A 891 -40.26 24.70 20.78
N SER A 892 -39.19 23.99 21.18
CA SER A 892 -38.60 22.88 20.40
C SER A 892 -38.79 21.52 21.08
N THR A 893 -39.18 20.50 20.32
CA THR A 893 -39.20 19.09 20.72
C THR A 893 -38.31 18.25 19.82
N LEU A 894 -37.57 17.32 20.43
CA LEU A 894 -36.71 16.37 19.73
C LEU A 894 -37.35 14.98 19.74
N GLY A 895 -37.55 14.41 18.56
CA GLY A 895 -38.16 13.09 18.36
C GLY A 895 -37.40 12.21 17.37
N VAL A 896 -37.88 10.98 17.20
CA VAL A 896 -37.42 10.06 16.17
C VAL A 896 -38.38 10.07 14.96
N PRO A 897 -37.89 9.94 13.71
CA PRO A 897 -38.75 9.77 12.54
C PRO A 897 -39.63 8.52 12.68
N ILE A 898 -40.85 8.60 12.13
CA ILE A 898 -41.95 7.63 12.35
C ILE A 898 -41.47 6.17 12.33
N GLY A 899 -41.47 5.55 13.51
CA GLY A 899 -41.17 4.12 13.72
C GLY A 899 -39.70 3.71 13.56
N LYS A 900 -38.75 4.64 13.40
CA LYS A 900 -37.33 4.33 13.12
C LYS A 900 -36.37 5.23 13.90
N ALA A 901 -36.14 4.88 15.17
CA ALA A 901 -35.05 5.46 15.95
C ALA A 901 -33.68 5.15 15.31
N PRO A 902 -32.79 6.14 15.08
CA PRO A 902 -31.49 5.90 14.47
C PRO A 902 -30.62 5.00 15.37
N PRO A 903 -29.67 4.21 14.83
CA PRO A 903 -28.74 3.39 15.62
C PRO A 903 -27.76 4.23 16.45
N HIS A 904 -27.43 5.45 15.99
CA HIS A 904 -26.45 6.33 16.61
C HIS A 904 -27.02 7.74 16.86
N LEU A 905 -26.47 8.44 17.85
CA LEU A 905 -26.71 9.86 18.12
C LEU A 905 -25.37 10.59 18.18
N TYR A 906 -25.31 11.80 17.64
CA TYR A 906 -24.13 12.68 17.70
C TYR A 906 -24.51 13.98 18.43
N PHE A 907 -23.88 14.22 19.57
CA PHE A 907 -24.02 15.44 20.36
C PHE A 907 -22.76 16.30 20.23
N PHE A 908 -22.94 17.57 19.92
CA PHE A 908 -21.89 18.58 19.96
C PHE A 908 -22.18 19.55 21.12
N LEU A 909 -21.16 19.85 21.93
CA LEU A 909 -21.27 20.86 22.97
C LEU A 909 -20.83 22.20 22.37
N ASP A 910 -21.82 23.02 22.00
CA ASP A 910 -21.64 24.28 21.28
C ASP A 910 -21.24 25.39 22.27
N VAL A 911 -19.93 25.53 22.47
CA VAL A 911 -19.29 26.46 23.41
C VAL A 911 -18.73 27.72 22.74
N ALA A 912 -18.81 27.82 21.41
CA ALA A 912 -18.33 28.98 20.65
C ALA A 912 -18.97 30.33 21.04
N PRO A 913 -20.22 30.39 21.57
CA PRO A 913 -20.79 31.63 22.11
C PRO A 913 -20.20 32.08 23.46
N ILE A 914 -19.39 31.25 24.14
CA ILE A 914 -18.80 31.56 25.44
C ILE A 914 -17.39 32.15 25.22
N VAL A 915 -17.30 33.48 25.35
CA VAL A 915 -16.09 34.28 25.07
C VAL A 915 -15.07 34.20 26.21
N ASP A 916 -15.51 34.07 27.47
CA ASP A 916 -14.64 33.88 28.63
C ASP A 916 -14.11 32.44 28.66
N GLU A 917 -12.80 32.26 28.53
CA GLU A 917 -12.18 30.92 28.45
C GLU A 917 -12.39 30.12 29.75
N ASP A 918 -12.33 30.77 30.91
CA ASP A 918 -12.59 30.12 32.19
C ASP A 918 -14.06 29.67 32.31
N GLU A 919 -15.02 30.47 31.85
CA GLU A 919 -16.44 30.10 31.84
C GLU A 919 -16.73 29.00 30.81
N GLN A 920 -16.04 29.04 29.67
CA GLN A 920 -16.09 27.99 28.66
C GLN A 920 -15.61 26.66 29.24
N GLN A 921 -14.45 26.63 29.90
CA GLN A 921 -13.93 25.40 30.52
C GLN A 921 -14.75 24.98 31.74
N ARG A 922 -15.29 25.91 32.54
CA ARG A 922 -16.26 25.60 33.62
C ARG A 922 -17.52 24.93 33.06
N PHE A 923 -18.10 25.42 31.97
CA PHE A 923 -19.27 24.81 31.32
C PHE A 923 -18.94 23.42 30.75
N MET A 924 -17.84 23.28 30.01
CA MET A 924 -17.38 21.99 29.48
C MET A 924 -17.13 20.95 30.59
N ALA A 925 -16.54 21.37 31.71
CA ALA A 925 -16.23 20.49 32.85
C ALA A 925 -17.45 20.11 33.70
N THR A 926 -18.43 21.00 33.85
CA THR A 926 -19.60 20.78 34.72
C THR A 926 -20.70 19.94 34.08
N THR A 927 -20.84 19.94 32.74
CA THR A 927 -21.85 19.09 32.06
C THR A 927 -21.63 17.60 32.38
N ASP A 928 -22.58 16.98 33.10
CA ASP A 928 -22.56 15.55 33.38
C ASP A 928 -23.24 14.79 32.24
N TRP A 929 -22.53 13.85 31.66
CA TRP A 929 -22.96 13.04 30.52
C TRP A 929 -23.16 11.59 30.95
N PRO A 930 -24.41 11.13 31.16
CA PRO A 930 -24.70 9.79 31.65
C PRO A 930 -24.21 8.67 30.73
N MET A 931 -23.90 7.50 31.29
CA MET A 931 -23.54 6.32 30.50
C MET A 931 -24.68 5.80 29.60
N SER A 932 -25.93 6.07 30.00
CA SER A 932 -27.14 5.74 29.25
C SER A 932 -28.11 6.93 29.28
N ILE A 933 -28.69 7.24 28.13
CA ILE A 933 -29.69 8.31 27.94
C ILE A 933 -30.92 7.74 27.21
N PHE A 934 -32.06 8.41 27.33
CA PHE A 934 -33.30 8.05 26.61
C PHE A 934 -33.69 9.16 25.63
N VAL A 935 -34.05 8.79 24.41
CA VAL A 935 -34.61 9.67 23.38
C VAL A 935 -35.82 8.98 22.77
N SER A 936 -37.01 9.59 22.87
CA SER A 936 -38.28 9.00 22.42
C SER A 936 -38.48 7.55 22.93
N ASN A 937 -38.30 7.33 24.23
CA ASN A 937 -38.33 6.03 24.92
C ASN A 937 -37.30 4.97 24.48
N GLN A 938 -36.47 5.24 23.46
CA GLN A 938 -35.34 4.40 23.10
C GLN A 938 -34.13 4.74 23.96
N ARG A 939 -33.53 3.74 24.62
CA ARG A 939 -32.25 3.90 25.33
C ARG A 939 -31.07 3.85 24.38
N TYR A 940 -30.09 4.71 24.63
CA TYR A 940 -28.79 4.75 23.97
C TYR A 940 -27.67 4.80 25.01
N SER A 941 -26.56 4.16 24.72
CA SER A 941 -25.39 4.05 25.61
C SER A 941 -24.17 4.77 25.02
N LEU A 942 -23.33 5.35 25.88
CA LEU A 942 -22.19 6.18 25.46
C LEU A 942 -21.06 5.32 24.86
N PHE A 943 -20.64 5.63 23.63
CA PHE A 943 -19.61 4.88 22.88
C PHE A 943 -18.33 5.66 22.61
N ALA A 944 -18.41 6.99 22.46
CA ALA A 944 -17.23 7.83 22.26
C ALA A 944 -17.41 9.24 22.84
N ARG A 945 -16.32 9.82 23.32
CA ARG A 945 -16.24 11.19 23.86
C ARG A 945 -15.00 11.88 23.30
N GLY A 946 -15.21 12.95 22.54
CA GLY A 946 -14.17 13.82 22.02
C GLY A 946 -13.89 15.00 22.94
N TYR A 947 -12.65 15.45 22.95
CA TYR A 947 -12.14 16.47 23.84
C TYR A 947 -11.35 17.55 23.08
N TRP A 948 -11.42 18.79 23.58
CA TRP A 948 -10.78 19.98 23.02
C TRP A 948 -10.39 20.99 24.11
N ASN A 949 -9.18 21.54 24.04
CA ASN A 949 -8.62 22.50 25.00
C ASN A 949 -8.15 23.81 24.33
N GLY A 950 -8.91 24.33 23.39
CA GLY A 950 -8.50 25.46 22.54
C GLY A 950 -7.55 25.04 21.40
N SER A 951 -6.48 24.31 21.73
CA SER A 951 -5.32 24.10 20.84
C SER A 951 -5.13 22.67 20.31
N HIS A 952 -5.79 21.65 20.88
CA HIS A 952 -5.63 20.25 20.49
C HIS A 952 -6.93 19.45 20.61
N TYR A 953 -7.03 18.37 19.84
CA TYR A 953 -8.16 17.44 19.88
C TYR A 953 -7.69 16.00 20.18
N TRP A 954 -8.43 15.31 21.04
CA TRP A 954 -8.24 13.88 21.33
C TRP A 954 -9.58 13.23 21.67
N CYS A 955 -9.63 11.90 21.83
CA CYS A 955 -10.87 11.21 22.20
C CYS A 955 -10.64 9.99 23.08
N LYS A 956 -11.69 9.62 23.83
CA LYS A 956 -11.84 8.28 24.43
C LYS A 956 -12.95 7.52 23.70
N VAL A 957 -12.71 6.24 23.41
CA VAL A 957 -13.68 5.36 22.76
C VAL A 957 -13.85 4.06 23.54
N LEU A 958 -15.08 3.56 23.61
CA LEU A 958 -15.39 2.24 24.15
C LEU A 958 -15.19 1.19 23.04
N LYS A 959 -14.27 0.24 23.23
CA LYS A 959 -13.88 -0.73 22.20
C LYS A 959 -13.43 -2.06 22.81
N THR A 960 -13.68 -3.15 22.08
CA THR A 960 -13.12 -4.48 22.36
C THR A 960 -11.84 -4.69 21.55
N VAL A 961 -10.72 -5.00 22.20
CA VAL A 961 -9.42 -5.31 21.55
C VAL A 961 -8.73 -6.43 22.36
N GLY A 962 -8.13 -7.41 21.69
CA GLY A 962 -7.48 -8.53 22.38
C GLY A 962 -8.40 -9.38 23.27
N GLY A 963 -9.73 -9.27 23.08
CA GLY A 963 -10.75 -9.87 23.95
C GLY A 963 -11.21 -8.99 25.11
N MET A 964 -10.45 -7.95 25.47
CA MET A 964 -10.81 -7.02 26.55
C MET A 964 -11.71 -5.90 26.04
N VAL A 965 -12.82 -5.66 26.75
CA VAL A 965 -13.63 -4.44 26.65
C VAL A 965 -13.00 -3.36 27.53
N GLY A 966 -12.98 -2.12 27.05
CA GLY A 966 -12.55 -0.99 27.87
C GLY A 966 -12.63 0.35 27.17
N VAL A 967 -12.23 1.39 27.90
CA VAL A 967 -12.11 2.78 27.44
C VAL A 967 -10.69 3.02 26.94
N TRP A 968 -10.57 3.35 25.66
CA TRP A 968 -9.31 3.55 24.95
C TRP A 968 -9.10 5.03 24.64
N LEU A 969 -7.97 5.59 25.07
CA LEU A 969 -7.54 6.94 24.74
C LEU A 969 -6.81 6.94 23.40
N HIS A 970 -7.30 7.74 22.45
CA HIS A 970 -6.59 8.11 21.24
C HIS A 970 -6.22 9.60 21.30
N ASN A 971 -4.92 9.88 21.16
CA ASN A 971 -4.35 11.22 21.00
C ASN A 971 -3.18 11.07 20.02
N ASP A 972 -3.21 11.75 18.88
CA ASP A 972 -2.30 11.50 17.76
C ASP A 972 -0.89 12.11 17.92
N LEU A 973 -0.73 13.03 18.88
CA LEU A 973 0.57 13.53 19.37
C LEU A 973 1.22 12.58 20.38
N GLN A 974 0.45 11.75 21.09
CA GLN A 974 0.98 10.82 22.09
C GLN A 974 1.27 9.44 21.50
N ASN A 975 2.27 8.76 22.08
CA ASN A 975 2.55 7.34 21.82
C ASN A 975 2.64 6.95 20.33
N ASP A 976 3.19 7.83 19.47
CA ASP A 976 3.24 7.67 18.01
C ASP A 976 1.86 7.44 17.35
N GLY A 977 0.75 7.80 18.01
CA GLY A 977 -0.61 7.49 17.55
C GLY A 977 -1.05 6.04 17.78
N TYR A 978 -0.41 5.29 18.67
CA TYR A 978 -1.00 4.08 19.24
C TYR A 978 -2.00 4.48 20.33
N ALA A 979 -3.28 4.16 20.11
CA ALA A 979 -4.31 4.32 21.12
C ALA A 979 -4.05 3.35 22.29
N ARG A 980 -4.36 3.76 23.52
CA ARG A 980 -4.03 3.04 24.76
C ARG A 980 -5.26 2.77 25.61
N LEU A 981 -5.35 1.59 26.22
CA LEU A 981 -6.34 1.28 27.25
C LEU A 981 -6.09 2.18 28.47
N VAL A 982 -7.08 2.96 28.88
CA VAL A 982 -7.00 3.86 30.05
C VAL A 982 -8.01 3.51 31.15
N ASN A 983 -9.00 2.68 30.86
CA ASN A 983 -9.80 2.00 31.88
C ASN A 983 -10.45 0.73 31.34
N VAL A 984 -10.68 -0.26 32.19
CA VAL A 984 -11.46 -1.47 31.84
C VAL A 984 -12.97 -1.29 32.09
N ASP A 985 -13.35 -0.37 32.99
CA ASP A 985 -14.74 -0.06 33.30
C ASP A 985 -15.33 0.92 32.27
N PRO A 986 -16.37 0.50 31.49
CA PRO A 986 -17.01 1.37 30.49
C PRO A 986 -17.61 2.65 31.07
N SER A 987 -18.05 2.64 32.35
CA SER A 987 -18.67 3.81 32.98
C SER A 987 -17.72 5.01 33.06
N LYS A 988 -16.40 4.79 33.01
CA LYS A 988 -15.36 5.84 33.07
C LYS A 988 -15.22 6.66 31.77
N LEU A 989 -16.13 6.44 30.81
CA LEU A 989 -16.37 7.33 29.67
C LEU A 989 -17.44 8.41 29.97
N SER A 990 -18.37 8.10 30.88
CA SER A 990 -19.45 8.98 31.36
C SER A 990 -19.00 9.91 32.50
N GLY A 991 -19.91 10.73 33.03
CA GLY A 991 -19.63 11.66 34.13
C GLY A 991 -19.33 13.09 33.64
N PRO A 992 -19.19 14.07 34.56
CA PRO A 992 -18.57 15.35 34.26
C PRO A 992 -17.09 15.17 33.90
N ALA A 993 -16.59 15.89 32.89
CA ALA A 993 -15.17 15.87 32.54
C ALA A 993 -14.76 17.14 31.77
N PRO A 994 -13.64 17.79 32.13
CA PRO A 994 -13.14 18.99 31.45
C PRO A 994 -12.84 18.71 29.97
N HIS A 995 -12.79 19.78 29.19
CA HIS A 995 -12.50 19.75 27.75
C HIS A 995 -13.50 18.94 26.90
N THR A 996 -14.64 18.48 27.43
CA THR A 996 -15.63 17.71 26.65
C THR A 996 -16.19 18.54 25.49
N SER A 997 -16.08 18.05 24.25
CA SER A 997 -16.45 18.79 23.03
C SER A 997 -17.53 18.09 22.20
N TRP A 998 -17.49 16.75 22.08
CA TRP A 998 -18.59 15.99 21.48
C TRP A 998 -18.73 14.60 22.08
N LEU A 999 -19.92 14.02 21.95
CA LEU A 999 -20.23 12.67 22.40
C LEU A 999 -21.01 11.90 21.32
N MET A 1000 -20.80 10.59 21.27
CA MET A 1000 -21.53 9.69 20.38
C MET A 1000 -22.11 8.53 21.17
N TYR A 1001 -23.42 8.38 21.08
CA TYR A 1001 -24.21 7.34 21.75
C TYR A 1001 -24.75 6.34 20.73
N SER A 1002 -24.96 5.07 21.13
CA SER A 1002 -25.54 4.02 20.28
C SER A 1002 -26.59 3.19 21.02
N ARG A 1003 -27.65 2.78 20.32
CA ARG A 1003 -28.66 1.83 20.81
C ARG A 1003 -28.32 0.40 20.40
N CYS A 1004 -28.93 -0.59 21.06
CA CYS A 1004 -28.95 -1.95 20.53
C CYS A 1004 -29.56 -1.99 19.12
N TRP A 1005 -29.10 -2.95 18.32
CA TRP A 1005 -29.75 -3.31 17.06
C TRP A 1005 -31.13 -3.91 17.32
N THR A 1006 -32.12 -3.52 16.53
CA THR A 1006 -33.42 -4.21 16.45
C THR A 1006 -33.24 -5.61 15.84
N GLY A 1007 -34.21 -6.52 15.99
CA GLY A 1007 -34.15 -7.87 15.41
C GLY A 1007 -33.71 -7.88 13.93
N PRO A 1008 -34.40 -7.16 13.02
CA PRO A 1008 -34.05 -7.07 11.60
C PRO A 1008 -32.75 -6.30 11.27
N GLU A 1009 -32.10 -5.69 12.26
CA GLU A 1009 -30.74 -5.14 12.13
C GLU A 1009 -29.71 -6.17 12.62
N LYS A 1010 -29.98 -6.87 13.74
CA LYS A 1010 -29.11 -7.92 14.29
C LYS A 1010 -29.06 -9.14 13.36
N GLU A 1011 -30.18 -9.55 12.78
CA GLU A 1011 -30.26 -10.59 11.75
C GLU A 1011 -29.37 -10.25 10.55
N TYR A 1012 -29.50 -9.04 10.00
CA TYR A 1012 -28.68 -8.56 8.88
C TYR A 1012 -27.18 -8.45 9.24
N VAL A 1013 -26.85 -7.97 10.45
CA VAL A 1013 -25.45 -7.91 10.89
C VAL A 1013 -24.85 -9.32 11.05
N ASN A 1014 -25.62 -10.28 11.59
CA ASN A 1014 -25.19 -11.67 11.72
C ASN A 1014 -24.99 -12.31 10.34
N GLU A 1015 -25.93 -12.16 9.40
CA GLU A 1015 -25.79 -12.62 8.01
C GLU A 1015 -24.50 -12.10 7.36
N MET A 1016 -24.18 -10.83 7.57
CA MET A 1016 -22.95 -10.21 7.07
C MET A 1016 -21.69 -10.72 7.78
N ILE A 1017 -21.75 -11.02 9.09
CA ILE A 1017 -20.64 -11.63 9.85
C ILE A 1017 -20.38 -13.07 9.36
N ASP A 1018 -21.42 -13.89 9.19
CA ASP A 1018 -21.31 -15.27 8.71
C ASP A 1018 -20.76 -15.30 7.28
N LYS A 1019 -21.19 -14.35 6.43
CA LYS A 1019 -20.63 -14.17 5.08
C LYS A 1019 -19.16 -13.73 5.12
N ILE A 1020 -18.76 -12.85 6.04
CA ILE A 1020 -17.34 -12.52 6.25
C ILE A 1020 -16.53 -13.75 6.66
N GLN A 1021 -17.03 -14.59 7.58
CA GLN A 1021 -16.36 -15.83 7.98
C GLN A 1021 -16.22 -16.79 6.80
N LYS A 1022 -17.26 -16.92 5.97
CA LYS A 1022 -17.27 -17.76 4.76
C LYS A 1022 -16.32 -17.25 3.67
N ASP A 1023 -16.21 -15.94 3.49
CA ASP A 1023 -15.28 -15.31 2.54
C ASP A 1023 -13.81 -15.34 3.04
N TYR A 1024 -13.60 -15.43 4.36
CA TYR A 1024 -12.30 -15.40 5.03
C TYR A 1024 -12.08 -16.58 6.02
N PRO A 1025 -12.21 -17.86 5.60
CA PRO A 1025 -12.18 -19.03 6.51
C PRO A 1025 -10.81 -19.31 7.14
N HIS A 1026 -9.78 -18.55 6.76
CA HIS A 1026 -8.39 -18.66 7.25
C HIS A 1026 -7.85 -17.28 7.68
N ALA A 1027 -8.72 -16.41 8.22
CA ALA A 1027 -8.31 -15.16 8.85
C ALA A 1027 -7.55 -15.42 10.16
N THR A 1028 -6.48 -14.66 10.40
CA THR A 1028 -5.60 -14.78 11.58
C THR A 1028 -5.65 -13.56 12.51
N GLY A 1029 -6.41 -12.52 12.14
CA GLY A 1029 -6.66 -11.34 12.96
C GLY A 1029 -7.92 -11.46 13.82
N HIS A 1030 -8.46 -10.34 14.29
CA HIS A 1030 -9.65 -10.33 15.12
C HIS A 1030 -10.94 -10.48 14.29
N PRO A 1031 -11.94 -11.24 14.75
CA PRO A 1031 -13.20 -11.39 14.04
C PRO A 1031 -13.92 -10.04 13.92
N ALA A 1032 -14.24 -9.66 12.68
CA ALA A 1032 -14.90 -8.39 12.39
C ALA A 1032 -16.30 -8.34 13.05
N PHE A 1033 -16.60 -7.22 13.72
CA PHE A 1033 -17.88 -6.90 14.37
C PHE A 1033 -18.41 -7.84 15.47
N GLY A 1034 -17.87 -9.06 15.66
CA GLY A 1034 -18.38 -10.03 16.64
C GLY A 1034 -18.39 -9.51 18.08
N GLY A 1035 -17.41 -8.70 18.47
CA GLY A 1035 -17.39 -8.04 19.79
C GLY A 1035 -18.41 -6.90 19.94
N LEU A 1036 -18.95 -6.36 18.85
CA LEU A 1036 -19.79 -5.15 18.87
C LEU A 1036 -21.24 -5.45 19.28
N SER A 1037 -21.80 -6.60 18.89
CA SER A 1037 -23.14 -7.02 19.38
C SER A 1037 -23.11 -7.19 20.89
N ASN A 1038 -22.13 -7.94 21.40
CA ASN A 1038 -21.94 -8.18 22.83
C ASN A 1038 -21.69 -6.87 23.60
N LEU A 1039 -20.99 -5.90 23.00
CA LEU A 1039 -20.76 -4.59 23.60
C LEU A 1039 -22.05 -3.77 23.69
N LEU A 1040 -22.85 -3.71 22.62
CA LEU A 1040 -24.16 -3.04 22.62
C LEU A 1040 -25.15 -3.70 23.60
N GLU A 1041 -25.12 -5.02 23.73
CA GLU A 1041 -26.04 -5.80 24.57
C GLU A 1041 -25.66 -5.78 26.05
N SER A 1042 -24.37 -5.87 26.40
CA SER A 1042 -23.89 -5.88 27.78
C SER A 1042 -24.15 -4.55 28.52
N ILE A 1043 -23.86 -3.41 27.89
CA ILE A 1043 -24.21 -2.07 28.42
C ILE A 1043 -25.75 -1.88 28.50
N ASN A 1044 -26.51 -2.72 27.79
CA ASN A 1044 -27.97 -2.70 27.79
C ASN A 1044 -28.62 -3.67 28.81
N THR A 1045 -27.84 -4.24 29.74
CA THR A 1045 -28.37 -4.95 30.91
C THR A 1045 -27.77 -4.39 32.20
N ASP A 1046 -28.59 -4.12 33.21
CA ASP A 1046 -28.16 -3.61 34.53
C ASP A 1046 -27.53 -4.71 35.42
N LYS A 1047 -26.82 -5.66 34.80
CA LYS A 1047 -26.11 -6.74 35.47
C LYS A 1047 -24.63 -6.36 35.66
N PRO A 1048 -24.01 -6.68 36.81
CA PRO A 1048 -22.60 -6.42 37.02
C PRO A 1048 -21.74 -7.21 36.01
N ILE A 1049 -20.65 -6.59 35.56
CA ILE A 1049 -19.79 -7.06 34.45
C ILE A 1049 -18.96 -8.33 34.83
N SER A 1050 -19.10 -8.82 36.06
CA SER A 1050 -18.35 -9.95 36.66
C SER A 1050 -18.68 -11.35 36.13
N GLN A 1051 -19.32 -11.50 34.97
CA GLN A 1051 -19.66 -12.81 34.37
C GLN A 1051 -18.94 -13.10 33.04
N LEU A 1052 -18.04 -12.23 32.58
CA LEU A 1052 -17.30 -12.39 31.32
C LEU A 1052 -16.19 -13.48 31.32
N GLU A 1053 -15.92 -14.14 32.45
CA GLU A 1053 -14.86 -15.15 32.57
C GLU A 1053 -15.29 -16.58 32.21
N LYS A 1054 -16.58 -16.84 31.93
CA LYS A 1054 -17.08 -18.21 31.69
C LYS A 1054 -16.86 -18.72 30.27
N HIS A 1055 -15.65 -19.19 29.99
CA HIS A 1055 -15.42 -20.21 28.96
C HIS A 1055 -16.08 -21.55 29.34
N PRO A 1056 -16.46 -22.41 28.38
CA PRO A 1056 -16.91 -23.77 28.66
C PRO A 1056 -15.75 -24.63 29.18
N GLU A 1057 -16.04 -25.50 30.14
CA GLU A 1057 -15.04 -26.35 30.79
C GLU A 1057 -14.49 -27.42 29.84
N VAL A 1058 -13.15 -27.56 29.80
CA VAL A 1058 -12.48 -28.77 29.34
C VAL A 1058 -11.75 -29.36 30.54
N SER A 1059 -12.28 -30.47 31.06
CA SER A 1059 -11.90 -30.99 32.38
C SER A 1059 -10.47 -31.52 32.43
N ILE A 1060 -9.67 -31.02 33.36
CA ILE A 1060 -8.43 -31.66 33.80
C ILE A 1060 -8.57 -31.98 35.29
N ASN A 1061 -8.76 -33.26 35.60
CA ASN A 1061 -8.84 -33.75 36.97
C ASN A 1061 -7.52 -33.46 37.72
N THR A 1062 -7.62 -32.76 38.85
CA THR A 1062 -6.51 -32.61 39.80
C THR A 1062 -6.77 -33.44 41.05
N ALA A 1063 -5.76 -34.20 41.45
CA ALA A 1063 -5.75 -34.93 42.71
C ALA A 1063 -4.53 -34.49 43.54
N LYS A 1064 -4.78 -33.57 44.48
CA LYS A 1064 -4.28 -33.44 45.88
C LYS A 1064 -2.87 -33.99 46.26
N PRO A 1065 -2.27 -33.49 47.37
CA PRO A 1065 -2.30 -32.11 47.95
C PRO A 1065 -0.97 -31.68 48.69
N ILE A 1066 -0.94 -30.47 49.31
CA ILE A 1066 -0.10 -30.10 50.51
C ILE A 1066 1.45 -30.01 50.24
N SER A 1067 2.32 -29.23 50.91
CA SER A 1067 2.30 -28.33 52.11
C SER A 1067 3.16 -27.04 51.93
N GLN A 1068 2.96 -26.09 52.86
CA GLN A 1068 3.85 -25.04 53.44
C GLN A 1068 5.39 -25.15 53.17
N VAL A 1069 6.19 -24.07 53.11
CA VAL A 1069 6.58 -23.17 54.24
C VAL A 1069 7.24 -21.85 53.74
N ASP A 1070 7.04 -20.78 54.52
CA ASP A 1070 7.69 -19.46 54.69
C ASP A 1070 9.19 -19.31 54.25
N LYS A 1071 9.80 -18.13 54.02
CA LYS A 1071 9.64 -16.79 54.67
C LYS A 1071 9.96 -15.62 53.74
N HIS A 1072 9.45 -14.43 54.09
CA HIS A 1072 9.91 -13.11 53.64
C HIS A 1072 10.61 -12.39 54.80
N PRO A 1073 11.58 -11.49 54.55
CA PRO A 1073 11.94 -10.43 55.48
C PRO A 1073 11.24 -9.09 55.13
N GLU A 1074 10.78 -8.41 56.18
CA GLU A 1074 10.53 -6.95 56.30
C GLU A 1074 11.84 -6.13 56.11
N VAL A 1075 11.91 -4.79 56.09
CA VAL A 1075 11.00 -3.64 56.37
C VAL A 1075 11.34 -2.51 55.34
N GLN A 1076 10.84 -1.26 55.27
CA GLN A 1076 10.03 -0.35 56.12
C GLN A 1076 8.97 0.41 55.28
N ASP A 1077 8.06 1.14 55.94
CA ASP A 1077 7.29 2.28 55.43
C ASP A 1077 7.64 3.59 56.21
N GLU A 1078 7.03 4.73 55.84
CA GLU A 1078 7.03 6.11 56.41
C GLU A 1078 7.87 7.18 55.66
N PRO A 1079 7.43 8.47 55.62
CA PRO A 1079 6.06 8.95 55.43
C PRO A 1079 5.95 10.14 54.41
N VAL A 1080 4.77 10.77 54.35
CA VAL A 1080 4.37 11.83 53.39
C VAL A 1080 5.06 13.18 53.60
N ALA A 1081 5.34 13.90 52.51
CA ALA A 1081 5.62 15.35 52.50
C ALA A 1081 4.77 16.09 51.44
N SER A 1082 4.35 17.33 51.76
CA SER A 1082 3.40 18.14 50.98
C SER A 1082 4.04 18.87 49.78
N PRO A 1083 3.25 19.28 48.76
CA PRO A 1083 3.77 19.95 47.56
C PRO A 1083 4.10 21.44 47.78
N LEU A 1084 5.03 21.96 46.97
CA LEU A 1084 5.30 23.39 46.80
C LEU A 1084 5.22 23.80 45.31
N PRO A 1085 4.91 25.07 45.01
CA PRO A 1085 4.39 25.48 43.70
C PRO A 1085 5.48 25.82 42.68
N ALA A 1086 5.11 25.73 41.39
CA ALA A 1086 5.88 26.26 40.27
C ALA A 1086 5.15 27.49 39.68
N THR A 1087 5.34 28.67 40.29
CA THR A 1087 5.06 29.95 39.62
C THR A 1087 6.08 30.17 38.50
N ILE A 1088 5.59 30.54 37.31
CA ILE A 1088 6.43 31.07 36.22
C ILE A 1088 5.85 32.43 35.85
N GLU A 1089 6.57 33.49 36.21
CA GLU A 1089 6.17 34.86 35.92
C GLU A 1089 6.45 35.21 34.45
N PHE A 1090 5.50 35.88 33.81
CA PHE A 1090 5.70 36.52 32.51
C PHE A 1090 6.45 37.84 32.70
N ASN A 1091 7.45 38.12 31.86
CA ASN A 1091 8.11 39.43 31.84
C ASN A 1091 8.43 39.82 30.38
N PRO A 1092 7.87 40.93 29.84
CA PRO A 1092 7.96 41.25 28.42
C PRO A 1092 9.25 41.99 28.04
N ALA A 1093 9.94 41.52 27.00
CA ALA A 1093 11.08 42.22 26.41
C ALA A 1093 10.63 43.20 25.31
N SER A 1094 10.95 44.48 25.46
CA SER A 1094 10.67 45.55 24.49
C SER A 1094 11.76 45.69 23.41
N SER A 1095 11.58 46.63 22.48
CA SER A 1095 12.30 46.72 21.20
C SER A 1095 13.51 47.68 21.18
N GLN A 1096 14.33 47.53 20.13
CA GLN A 1096 15.43 48.38 19.66
C GLN A 1096 16.79 48.25 20.41
N GLY A 1097 17.96 48.30 19.74
CA GLY A 1097 18.17 48.22 18.29
C GLY A 1097 19.61 48.53 17.81
N GLY A 1098 20.07 47.79 16.79
CA GLY A 1098 21.25 48.07 15.95
C GLY A 1098 22.64 47.71 16.51
N PRO A 1099 23.70 47.73 15.68
CA PRO A 1099 23.68 47.82 14.21
C PRO A 1099 23.50 46.46 13.51
#